data_AF-A0A6N3JVV2-F1
#
_entry.id   AF-A0A6N3JVV2-F1
#
_cell.length_a   1.000
_cell.length_b   1.000
_cell.length_c   1.000
_cell.angle_alpha   90.00
_cell.angle_beta   90.00
_cell.angle_gamma   90.00
#
_symmetry.space_group_name_H-M   'P 1'
#
loop_
_entity.id
_entity.type
_entity.pdbx_description
1 polymer ?
#
loop_
_entity_poly.entity_id
_entity_poly.type
_entity_poly.pdbx_seq_one_letter_code
_entity_poly.pdbx_strand_id
1 'polypeptide(L)'
;MERVLELRVHGVSNTPPDQLLGLTAGVNGDGAQPTLVAGGQTTGFYRSSTAGRDDPITVEAYSWGQLTSGARTRRDVERALWTLMLPFALANVALHARAGIPPDPDQERWASRSGITAWLIRLFCLSLTCTLVVTVTGVGVDLVGWQCVDAACLGRLPGPWEFLGDSWWREGTRALALGLLLPLLVLAAIGLVAFRTYQYEAQMPADPHHHAPAREDGEPVERPNPREPPQNPLQDPTFWNGEGQLRRAAVLHLCTGAVSAAAVPVAAVLIMDPPRGVRAAVAWPTVALLAAVVVIAVVAVARPWLSRRQGATPLGRWSAAVATLTALGLVGAFVLLLLPDGTAGQPLSAYRPPDGCAAQPGTAGCRADRSLPGYDTAIAWLVAYQVLLLLAIAAANRSGRRALIGPATGMLLLPLGAAWIERGLPVLPAAPDELHTWMLVGPAVALAAAGLFLPRLRPAVPTQPLGAYTDLAWHGCAPAVIAGFGWMMAVAYCAGLLYWVSDRLDASAEPSGPSRVVPPLAVFWAGLACAIGLAALIGLLVRAVVLLHRLRRVEYAGLAATPGLSAHDLRRCRDVSTYRALHRLVGEHAVRLVGCYAAFCAILVTLCCAAALSGERPSPLSPSGWQTAIHWTAERGDTLLGWLPVVMAALGLLVYRTDSVRRSVGVIWDVCTFWPRAAHPLAPPSYAERAVPELQTRVAGLLALPPHHGDRMDGVILSGHSQGTVICAAVLLQLPRRWRRRTWFFSYGCQLTRLYGRVFPSYFGPERLRALAGALTWPGGHVAWTNFWRDTDPLGWQVSAGQRDVPVADPEALHPSGGEVADPPIRSHSGYPEAVEFTRERAVVSRLLRRTVPSPRQRTG
;
A
#
# COMPACT_ATOMS: atom_id res chain seq x y z
N MET A 1 31.21 12.74 -34.07
CA MET A 1 31.81 11.79 -33.10
C MET A 1 30.71 10.89 -32.59
N GLU A 2 30.95 9.58 -32.49
CA GLU A 2 29.96 8.64 -31.95
C GLU A 2 29.97 8.70 -30.41
N ARG A 3 28.86 9.08 -29.78
CA ARG A 3 28.75 9.32 -28.33
C ARG A 3 27.75 8.40 -27.67
N VAL A 4 28.08 7.94 -26.46
CA VAL A 4 27.19 7.10 -25.65
C VAL A 4 26.84 7.84 -24.36
N LEU A 5 25.57 7.81 -23.98
CA LEU A 5 25.10 8.29 -22.69
C LEU A 5 24.97 7.13 -21.70
N GLU A 6 25.62 7.18 -20.55
CA GLU A 6 25.26 6.37 -19.38
C GLU A 6 24.28 7.17 -18.50
N LEU A 7 23.01 6.77 -18.47
CA LEU A 7 21.99 7.38 -17.64
C LEU A 7 21.77 6.53 -16.38
N ARG A 8 22.21 7.04 -15.22
CA ARG A 8 22.12 6.39 -13.91
C ARG A 8 20.83 6.78 -13.19
N VAL A 9 20.07 5.77 -12.77
CA VAL A 9 18.83 5.90 -12.00
C VAL A 9 19.02 5.23 -10.65
N HIS A 10 18.91 6.03 -9.59
CA HIS A 10 19.13 5.58 -8.23
C HIS A 10 17.96 4.75 -7.66
N GLY A 11 18.27 4.00 -6.61
CA GLY A 11 17.30 3.27 -5.80
C GLY A 11 16.55 4.13 -4.79
N VAL A 12 16.02 3.48 -3.75
CA VAL A 12 15.35 4.16 -2.64
C VAL A 12 16.30 5.06 -1.83
N SER A 13 15.77 6.01 -1.07
CA SER A 13 16.51 6.90 -0.12
C SER A 13 17.09 8.21 -0.69
N ASN A 14 16.65 8.67 -1.86
CA ASN A 14 17.05 9.96 -2.45
C ASN A 14 18.57 10.16 -2.52
N THR A 15 19.28 9.22 -3.14
CA THR A 15 20.73 9.35 -3.38
C THR A 15 20.99 10.64 -4.16
N PRO A 16 21.81 11.56 -3.62
CA PRO A 16 22.02 12.84 -4.26
C PRO A 16 22.83 12.69 -5.57
N PRO A 17 22.69 13.64 -6.52
CA PRO A 17 23.29 13.52 -7.84
C PRO A 17 24.82 13.38 -7.84
N ASP A 18 25.52 14.04 -6.92
CA ASP A 18 26.97 13.95 -6.73
C ASP A 18 27.42 12.51 -6.43
N GLN A 19 26.73 11.82 -5.52
CA GLN A 19 27.02 10.42 -5.20
C GLN A 19 26.73 9.49 -6.38
N LEU A 20 25.67 9.74 -7.16
CA LEU A 20 25.36 8.94 -8.35
C LEU A 20 26.37 9.11 -9.48
N LEU A 21 26.90 10.32 -9.61
CA LEU A 21 27.95 10.65 -10.56
C LEU A 21 29.34 10.19 -10.06
N GLY A 22 29.47 9.85 -8.78
CA GLY A 22 30.74 9.46 -8.16
C GLY A 22 31.68 10.65 -7.95
N LEU A 23 31.12 11.84 -7.71
CA LEU A 23 31.90 13.06 -7.50
C LEU A 23 32.41 13.11 -6.06
N THR A 24 33.69 13.40 -5.88
CA THR A 24 34.29 13.67 -4.58
C THR A 24 34.35 15.18 -4.34
N ALA A 25 33.96 15.61 -3.13
CA ALA A 25 34.12 17.00 -2.73
C ALA A 25 35.62 17.33 -2.64
N GLY A 26 36.05 18.39 -3.35
CA GLY A 26 37.43 18.88 -3.26
C GLY A 26 37.72 19.44 -1.87
N VAL A 27 38.97 19.30 -1.41
CA VAL A 27 39.42 19.71 -0.06
C VAL A 27 39.16 21.20 0.24
N ASN A 28 39.11 22.05 -0.80
CA ASN A 28 38.84 23.49 -0.71
C ASN A 28 37.50 23.94 -1.32
N GLY A 29 36.62 23.00 -1.69
CA GLY A 29 35.38 23.30 -2.41
C GLY A 29 35.50 23.37 -3.95
N ASP A 30 36.71 23.29 -4.50
CA ASP A 30 36.99 23.33 -5.95
C ASP A 30 36.70 22.00 -6.69
N GLY A 31 36.00 21.06 -6.05
CA GLY A 31 35.65 19.77 -6.65
C GLY A 31 34.57 19.88 -7.72
N ALA A 32 34.52 18.90 -8.62
CA ALA A 32 33.47 18.82 -9.63
C ALA A 32 32.07 18.77 -8.97
N GLN A 33 31.15 19.61 -9.45
CA GLN A 33 29.81 19.76 -8.89
C GLN A 33 28.76 19.18 -9.83
N PRO A 34 27.63 18.65 -9.31
CA PRO A 34 26.51 18.24 -10.14
C PRO A 34 25.82 19.47 -10.74
N THR A 35 25.72 19.53 -12.06
CA THR A 35 25.05 20.58 -12.84
C THR A 35 23.76 20.06 -13.43
N LEU A 36 22.65 20.79 -13.25
CA LEU A 36 21.36 20.43 -13.83
C LEU A 36 21.39 20.67 -15.35
N VAL A 37 21.18 19.62 -16.15
CA VAL A 37 21.20 19.69 -17.63
C VAL A 37 19.81 19.58 -18.26
N ALA A 38 18.83 19.02 -17.55
CA ALA A 38 17.43 18.97 -17.97
C ALA A 38 16.50 18.70 -16.78
N GLY A 39 15.22 19.07 -16.89
CA GLY A 39 14.23 18.93 -15.81
C GLY A 39 14.19 20.16 -14.90
N GLY A 40 13.75 19.97 -13.66
CA GLY A 40 13.59 21.04 -12.67
C GLY A 40 14.17 20.68 -11.31
N GLN A 41 13.86 21.50 -10.29
CA GLN A 41 14.38 21.28 -8.94
C GLN A 41 13.77 20.07 -8.21
N THR A 42 12.62 19.56 -8.67
CA THR A 42 11.92 18.42 -8.08
C THR A 42 12.28 17.08 -8.74
N THR A 43 12.58 17.07 -10.02
CA THR A 43 13.16 15.92 -10.72
C THR A 43 14.09 16.47 -11.79
N GLY A 44 15.29 15.92 -11.89
CA GLY A 44 16.32 16.52 -12.73
C GLY A 44 17.36 15.54 -13.22
N PHE A 45 17.91 15.84 -14.39
CA PHE A 45 19.07 15.18 -14.97
C PHE A 45 20.30 16.02 -14.67
N TYR A 46 21.30 15.39 -14.06
CA TYR A 46 22.51 16.07 -13.61
C TYR A 46 23.76 15.48 -14.27
N ARG A 47 24.75 16.31 -14.52
CA ARG A 47 26.07 15.93 -15.06
C ARG A 47 27.18 16.58 -14.24
N SER A 48 28.37 15.98 -14.23
CA SER A 48 29.56 16.62 -13.66
C SER A 48 29.86 17.96 -14.35
N SER A 49 30.21 19.00 -13.60
CA SER A 49 30.66 20.30 -14.13
C SER A 49 31.94 20.18 -14.96
N THR A 50 32.73 19.13 -14.75
CA THR A 50 33.97 18.85 -15.47
C THR A 50 33.80 17.91 -16.66
N ALA A 51 32.57 17.43 -16.93
CA ALA A 51 32.33 16.53 -18.05
C ALA A 51 32.53 17.27 -19.38
N GLY A 52 33.42 16.75 -20.23
CA GLY A 52 33.71 17.29 -21.54
C GLY A 52 32.52 17.08 -22.48
N ARG A 53 32.25 18.07 -23.35
CA ARG A 53 31.19 17.95 -24.35
C ARG A 53 31.48 16.84 -25.37
N ASP A 54 32.75 16.55 -25.60
CA ASP A 54 33.23 15.55 -26.56
C ASP A 54 33.60 14.21 -25.90
N ASP A 55 33.26 14.01 -24.63
CA ASP A 55 33.54 12.75 -23.94
C ASP A 55 32.83 11.59 -24.65
N PRO A 56 33.55 10.48 -24.94
CA PRO A 56 32.98 9.34 -25.65
C PRO A 56 31.85 8.65 -24.86
N ILE A 57 31.89 8.77 -23.53
CA ILE A 57 30.84 8.32 -22.63
C ILE A 57 30.45 9.51 -21.75
N THR A 58 29.27 10.05 -21.99
CA THR A 58 28.66 11.08 -21.13
C THR A 58 27.89 10.38 -20.02
N VAL A 59 28.08 10.77 -18.75
CA VAL A 59 27.34 10.19 -17.62
C VAL A 59 26.33 11.22 -17.09
N GLU A 60 25.05 10.84 -17.04
CA GLU A 60 24.00 11.63 -16.39
C GLU A 60 23.39 10.86 -15.22
N ALA A 61 23.09 11.56 -14.13
CA ALA A 61 22.32 11.04 -13.01
C ALA A 61 20.90 11.61 -13.04
N TYR A 62 19.90 10.74 -13.03
CA TYR A 62 18.51 11.15 -12.86
C TYR A 62 18.15 11.11 -11.37
N SER A 63 17.81 12.27 -10.81
CA SER A 63 17.36 12.41 -9.42
C SER A 63 15.85 12.59 -9.36
N TRP A 64 15.20 11.68 -8.65
CA TRP A 64 13.75 11.69 -8.42
C TRP A 64 13.38 11.68 -6.93
N GLY A 65 14.33 11.48 -6.03
CA GLY A 65 14.02 11.28 -4.61
C GLY A 65 13.46 12.52 -3.89
N GLN A 66 13.45 13.69 -4.54
CA GLN A 66 12.70 14.86 -4.07
C GLN A 66 11.17 14.67 -4.12
N LEU A 67 10.67 13.70 -4.91
CA LEU A 67 9.26 13.29 -4.94
C LEU A 67 8.84 12.53 -3.68
N THR A 68 9.76 11.81 -3.03
CA THR A 68 9.43 10.93 -1.90
C THR A 68 10.06 11.36 -0.58
N SER A 69 11.30 11.85 -0.58
CA SER A 69 12.09 12.04 0.65
C SER A 69 13.07 13.23 0.68
N GLY A 70 13.08 14.12 -0.33
CA GLY A 70 14.20 15.04 -0.53
C GLY A 70 14.08 16.52 -0.14
N ALA A 71 12.89 17.14 -0.08
CA ALA A 71 12.82 18.61 0.00
C ALA A 71 12.56 19.12 1.41
N ARG A 72 13.50 19.86 2.02
CA ARG A 72 13.22 20.75 3.18
C ARG A 72 12.33 21.90 2.70
N THR A 73 11.01 21.72 2.74
CA THR A 73 10.07 22.79 2.41
C THR A 73 8.86 22.70 3.33
N ARG A 74 8.06 23.77 3.39
CA ARG A 74 6.81 23.91 4.15
C ARG A 74 5.80 22.74 4.01
N ARG A 75 6.05 21.80 3.09
CA ARG A 75 5.34 20.53 2.85
C ARG A 75 5.73 19.37 3.80
N ASP A 76 6.66 19.54 4.73
CA ASP A 76 7.03 18.48 5.67
C ASP A 76 5.93 18.13 6.69
N VAL A 77 5.00 19.06 6.95
CA VAL A 77 3.79 18.80 7.74
C VAL A 77 2.82 17.88 6.98
N GLU A 78 2.71 18.01 5.65
CA GLU A 78 1.92 17.11 4.80
C GLU A 78 2.46 15.66 4.84
N ARG A 79 3.77 15.48 5.09
CA ARG A 79 4.42 14.16 5.13
C ARG A 79 4.20 13.42 6.44
N ALA A 80 4.02 14.10 7.57
CA ALA A 80 3.56 13.45 8.80
C ALA A 80 2.18 12.83 8.59
N LEU A 81 1.28 13.51 7.86
CA LEU A 81 -0.03 12.98 7.45
C LEU A 81 0.07 11.80 6.46
N TRP A 82 1.16 11.64 5.70
CA TRP A 82 1.32 10.52 4.76
C TRP A 82 1.44 9.17 5.44
N THR A 83 1.97 9.13 6.67
CA THR A 83 1.99 7.88 7.43
C THR A 83 0.57 7.39 7.75
N LEU A 84 -0.39 8.29 7.96
CA LEU A 84 -1.82 7.95 8.07
C LEU A 84 -2.40 7.40 6.76
N MET A 85 -1.74 7.64 5.62
CA MET A 85 -2.14 7.12 4.31
C MET A 85 -1.55 5.75 4.00
N LEU A 86 -0.59 5.26 4.79
CA LEU A 86 0.08 3.98 4.57
C LEU A 86 -0.88 2.77 4.53
N PRO A 87 -1.98 2.70 5.31
CA PRO A 87 -2.96 1.62 5.18
C PRO A 87 -3.56 1.54 3.78
N PHE A 88 -3.90 2.70 3.21
CA PHE A 88 -4.47 2.83 1.87
C PHE A 88 -3.43 2.57 0.78
N ALA A 89 -2.17 2.96 1.01
CA ALA A 89 -1.05 2.65 0.12
C ALA A 89 -0.83 1.13 0.02
N LEU A 90 -0.80 0.42 1.15
CA LEU A 90 -0.66 -1.04 1.17
C LEU A 90 -1.84 -1.74 0.50
N ALA A 91 -3.07 -1.30 0.77
CA ALA A 91 -4.26 -1.82 0.08
C ALA A 91 -4.19 -1.59 -1.44
N ASN A 92 -3.64 -0.46 -1.90
CA ASN A 92 -3.39 -0.20 -3.32
C ASN A 92 -2.32 -1.13 -3.90
N VAL A 93 -1.19 -1.31 -3.21
CA VAL A 93 -0.10 -2.21 -3.61
C VAL A 93 -0.59 -3.65 -3.73
N ALA A 94 -1.50 -4.09 -2.86
CA ALA A 94 -2.08 -5.43 -2.91
C ALA A 94 -2.74 -5.73 -4.27
N LEU A 95 -3.35 -4.74 -4.92
CA LEU A 95 -3.93 -4.89 -6.26
C LEU A 95 -2.87 -5.23 -7.32
N HIS A 96 -1.65 -4.71 -7.18
CA HIS A 96 -0.54 -5.00 -8.08
C HIS A 96 0.18 -6.30 -7.73
N ALA A 97 0.06 -6.79 -6.49
CA ALA A 97 0.62 -8.09 -6.09
C ALA A 97 -0.16 -9.32 -6.65
N ARG A 98 -1.22 -9.09 -7.42
CA ARG A 98 -2.05 -10.15 -8.00
C ARG A 98 -1.29 -10.99 -9.01
N ALA A 99 -1.60 -12.28 -9.03
CA ALA A 99 -1.09 -13.23 -10.02
C ALA A 99 -2.05 -13.38 -11.21
N GLY A 100 -1.50 -13.53 -12.40
CA GLY A 100 -2.26 -13.78 -13.62
C GLY A 100 -2.90 -12.52 -14.24
N ILE A 101 -2.35 -11.33 -13.97
CA ILE A 101 -2.74 -10.13 -14.72
C ILE A 101 -2.33 -10.34 -16.18
N PRO A 102 -3.27 -10.27 -17.14
CA PRO A 102 -2.94 -10.43 -18.55
C PRO A 102 -2.06 -9.28 -19.02
N PRO A 103 -1.17 -9.51 -20.01
CA PRO A 103 -0.37 -8.45 -20.60
C PRO A 103 -1.19 -7.30 -21.17
N ASP A 104 -2.29 -7.66 -21.82
CA ASP A 104 -3.24 -6.75 -22.41
C ASP A 104 -4.39 -6.54 -21.40
N PRO A 105 -4.58 -5.31 -20.88
CA PRO A 105 -5.67 -5.03 -19.95
C PRO A 105 -7.06 -5.30 -20.55
N ASP A 106 -7.22 -5.25 -21.88
CA ASP A 106 -8.50 -5.55 -22.53
C ASP A 106 -8.90 -7.02 -22.44
N GLN A 107 -7.95 -7.91 -22.12
CA GLN A 107 -8.20 -9.34 -21.95
C GLN A 107 -8.58 -9.71 -20.51
N GLU A 108 -8.51 -8.78 -19.56
CA GLU A 108 -8.86 -9.05 -18.16
C GLU A 108 -10.38 -9.20 -17.99
N ARG A 109 -10.84 -10.44 -17.85
CA ARG A 109 -12.24 -10.76 -17.56
C ARG A 109 -12.48 -10.79 -16.05
N TRP A 110 -13.65 -10.33 -15.59
CA TRP A 110 -14.04 -10.40 -14.18
C TRP A 110 -13.95 -11.83 -13.62
N ALA A 111 -14.41 -12.83 -14.39
CA ALA A 111 -14.42 -14.23 -13.95
C ALA A 111 -13.01 -14.88 -13.91
N SER A 112 -11.97 -14.21 -14.41
CA SER A 112 -10.60 -14.71 -14.33
C SER A 112 -10.07 -14.67 -12.90
N ARG A 113 -9.01 -15.44 -12.60
CA ARG A 113 -8.30 -15.41 -11.31
C ARG A 113 -7.91 -13.97 -10.93
N SER A 114 -7.29 -13.24 -11.86
CA SER A 114 -6.90 -11.85 -11.62
C SER A 114 -8.12 -10.96 -11.39
N GLY A 115 -9.11 -11.01 -12.27
CA GLY A 115 -10.28 -10.14 -12.23
C GLY A 115 -11.10 -10.26 -10.94
N ILE A 116 -11.35 -11.48 -10.47
CA ILE A 116 -12.11 -11.70 -9.23
C ILE A 116 -11.30 -11.26 -8.01
N THR A 117 -9.98 -11.49 -7.99
CA THR A 117 -9.10 -10.96 -6.94
C THR A 117 -9.06 -9.43 -6.96
N ALA A 118 -9.08 -8.78 -8.13
CA ALA A 118 -9.20 -7.31 -8.23
C ALA A 118 -10.46 -6.81 -7.55
N TRP A 119 -11.59 -7.45 -7.88
CA TRP A 119 -12.89 -7.09 -7.32
C TRP A 119 -12.89 -7.21 -5.80
N LEU A 120 -12.40 -8.31 -5.25
CA LEU A 120 -12.31 -8.53 -3.80
C LEU A 120 -11.40 -7.50 -3.12
N ILE A 121 -10.25 -7.17 -3.71
CA ILE A 121 -9.34 -6.14 -3.18
C ILE A 121 -10.01 -4.75 -3.20
N ARG A 122 -10.77 -4.41 -4.25
CA ARG A 122 -11.50 -3.14 -4.31
C ARG A 122 -12.66 -3.08 -3.31
N LEU A 123 -13.38 -4.18 -3.11
CA LEU A 123 -14.36 -4.30 -2.03
C LEU A 123 -13.70 -4.11 -0.66
N PHE A 124 -12.50 -4.67 -0.48
CA PHE A 124 -11.72 -4.51 0.73
C PHE A 124 -11.25 -3.05 0.91
N CYS A 125 -10.84 -2.39 -0.16
CA CYS A 125 -10.53 -0.96 -0.14
C CYS A 125 -11.75 -0.11 0.22
N LEU A 126 -12.93 -0.46 -0.29
CA LEU A 126 -14.18 0.21 0.04
C LEU A 126 -14.54 0.02 1.52
N SER A 127 -14.41 -1.20 2.05
CA SER A 127 -14.67 -1.48 3.46
C SER A 127 -13.66 -0.80 4.39
N LEU A 128 -12.39 -0.63 3.97
CA LEU A 128 -11.42 0.19 4.71
C LEU A 128 -11.84 1.66 4.80
N THR A 129 -12.44 2.21 3.73
CA THR A 129 -13.06 3.55 3.80
C THR A 129 -14.21 3.56 4.80
N CYS A 130 -15.06 2.53 4.79
CA CYS A 130 -16.12 2.39 5.79
C CYS A 130 -15.56 2.31 7.21
N THR A 131 -14.47 1.59 7.47
CA THR A 131 -13.83 1.53 8.81
C THR A 131 -13.46 2.91 9.31
N LEU A 132 -12.74 3.70 8.50
CA LEU A 132 -12.37 5.07 8.87
C LEU A 132 -13.61 5.91 9.18
N VAL A 133 -14.63 5.84 8.31
CA VAL A 133 -15.83 6.69 8.44
C VAL A 133 -16.69 6.27 9.62
N VAL A 134 -16.90 4.97 9.84
CA VAL A 134 -17.63 4.43 10.99
C VAL A 134 -16.93 4.85 12.28
N THR A 135 -15.60 4.85 12.32
CA THR A 135 -14.84 5.35 13.46
C THR A 135 -15.07 6.83 13.75
N VAL A 136 -14.99 7.71 12.74
CA VAL A 136 -15.28 9.14 12.92
C VAL A 136 -16.75 9.37 13.26
N THR A 137 -17.64 8.52 12.74
CA THR A 137 -19.06 8.50 13.11
C THR A 137 -19.23 8.10 14.57
N GLY A 138 -18.46 7.15 15.09
CA GLY A 138 -18.39 6.84 16.51
C GLY A 138 -18.04 8.05 17.35
N VAL A 139 -17.00 8.79 16.96
CA VAL A 139 -16.63 10.02 17.68
C VAL A 139 -17.79 11.03 17.71
N GLY A 140 -18.38 11.35 16.55
CA GLY A 140 -19.41 12.39 16.46
C GLY A 140 -20.79 11.97 16.96
N VAL A 141 -21.26 10.79 16.55
CA VAL A 141 -22.62 10.30 16.79
C VAL A 141 -22.72 9.54 18.12
N ASP A 142 -21.81 8.60 18.38
CA ASP A 142 -21.87 7.74 19.58
C ASP A 142 -21.27 8.46 20.81
N LEU A 143 -20.00 8.89 20.77
CA LEU A 143 -19.38 9.50 21.94
C LEU A 143 -19.99 10.89 22.25
N VAL A 144 -20.01 11.79 21.26
CA VAL A 144 -20.47 13.18 21.46
C VAL A 144 -22.00 13.29 21.42
N GLY A 145 -22.65 12.73 20.40
CA GLY A 145 -24.08 12.90 20.17
C GLY A 145 -25.00 12.03 21.05
N TRP A 146 -24.48 10.91 21.60
CA TRP A 146 -25.28 9.92 22.32
C TRP A 146 -24.85 9.76 23.79
N GLN A 147 -23.55 9.58 24.06
CA GLN A 147 -23.04 9.30 25.41
C GLN A 147 -22.83 10.56 26.26
N CYS A 148 -22.40 11.68 25.67
CA CYS A 148 -22.14 12.93 26.40
C CYS A 148 -23.40 13.74 26.68
N VAL A 149 -24.15 13.31 27.70
CA VAL A 149 -25.44 13.90 28.08
C VAL A 149 -25.35 14.98 29.16
N ASP A 150 -24.27 15.01 29.96
CA ASP A 150 -24.12 15.94 31.08
C ASP A 150 -23.17 17.12 30.77
N ALA A 151 -23.34 18.21 31.53
CA ALA A 151 -22.47 19.39 31.42
C ALA A 151 -20.99 19.06 31.72
N ALA A 152 -20.74 18.02 32.51
CA ALA A 152 -19.39 17.58 32.88
C ALA A 152 -18.64 16.94 31.69
N CYS A 153 -19.30 16.19 30.81
CA CYS A 153 -18.72 15.77 29.54
C CYS A 153 -18.71 16.94 28.55
N LEU A 154 -19.83 17.63 28.33
CA LEU A 154 -19.94 18.66 27.29
C LEU A 154 -18.93 19.81 27.47
N GLY A 155 -18.66 20.22 28.71
CA GLY A 155 -17.65 21.24 29.03
C GLY A 155 -16.20 20.83 28.76
N ARG A 156 -15.93 19.55 28.44
CA ARG A 156 -14.60 19.07 28.02
C ARG A 156 -14.34 19.27 26.53
N LEU A 157 -15.40 19.44 25.74
CA LEU A 157 -15.28 19.66 24.30
C LEU A 157 -14.83 21.11 24.04
N PRO A 158 -13.91 21.34 23.09
CA PRO A 158 -13.44 22.69 22.78
C PRO A 158 -14.54 23.48 22.06
N GLY A 159 -15.04 24.53 22.69
CA GLY A 159 -16.08 25.43 22.14
C GLY A 159 -17.39 25.36 22.93
N PRO A 160 -18.45 26.02 22.45
CA PRO A 160 -19.70 26.19 23.21
C PRO A 160 -20.61 24.94 23.14
N TRP A 161 -20.10 23.72 23.32
CA TRP A 161 -20.87 22.48 23.13
C TRP A 161 -21.94 22.22 24.21
N GLU A 162 -21.97 23.02 25.26
CA GLU A 162 -22.96 22.95 26.34
C GLU A 162 -24.41 23.12 25.85
N PHE A 163 -24.63 23.78 24.70
CA PHE A 163 -25.97 23.91 24.10
C PHE A 163 -26.61 22.54 23.77
N LEU A 164 -25.82 21.48 23.59
CA LEU A 164 -26.36 20.13 23.39
C LEU A 164 -27.13 19.62 24.61
N GLY A 165 -26.89 20.22 25.78
CA GLY A 165 -27.65 20.02 27.01
C GLY A 165 -28.99 20.75 27.04
N ASP A 166 -29.34 21.57 26.03
CA ASP A 166 -30.66 22.21 25.97
C ASP A 166 -31.77 21.19 25.71
N SER A 167 -32.99 21.49 26.18
CA SER A 167 -34.14 20.58 26.08
C SER A 167 -34.44 20.15 24.64
N TRP A 168 -34.25 21.05 23.66
CA TRP A 168 -34.44 20.75 22.25
C TRP A 168 -33.46 19.69 21.73
N TRP A 169 -32.18 19.73 22.12
CA TRP A 169 -31.15 18.81 21.62
C TRP A 169 -31.11 17.48 22.38
N ARG A 170 -31.53 17.49 23.65
CA ARG A 170 -31.74 16.27 24.45
C ARG A 170 -32.93 15.43 23.98
N GLU A 171 -33.91 16.05 23.33
CA GLU A 171 -35.09 15.33 22.82
C GLU A 171 -34.76 14.36 21.68
N GLY A 172 -35.27 13.13 21.79
CA GLY A 172 -35.19 12.11 20.74
C GLY A 172 -33.75 11.81 20.28
N THR A 173 -33.49 12.00 18.98
CA THR A 173 -32.19 11.72 18.33
C THR A 173 -31.55 12.94 17.67
N ARG A 174 -31.99 14.16 18.00
CA ARG A 174 -31.56 15.38 17.30
C ARG A 174 -30.05 15.65 17.42
N ALA A 175 -29.45 15.36 18.57
CA ALA A 175 -28.00 15.49 18.78
C ALA A 175 -27.17 14.61 17.81
N LEU A 176 -27.72 13.45 17.38
CA LEU A 176 -27.05 12.57 16.40
C LEU A 176 -26.91 13.25 15.04
N ALA A 177 -27.84 14.13 14.66
CA ALA A 177 -27.76 14.89 13.41
C ALA A 177 -26.54 15.83 13.40
N LEU A 178 -26.26 16.49 14.54
CA LEU A 178 -25.06 17.31 14.68
C LEU A 178 -23.80 16.43 14.67
N GLY A 179 -23.83 15.30 15.39
CA GLY A 179 -22.76 14.31 15.39
C GLY A 179 -22.41 13.79 13.98
N LEU A 180 -23.41 13.60 13.13
CA LEU A 180 -23.25 13.15 11.74
C LEU A 180 -22.53 14.17 10.84
N LEU A 181 -22.50 15.46 11.21
CA LEU A 181 -21.75 16.46 10.45
C LEU A 181 -20.23 16.20 10.48
N LEU A 182 -19.70 15.66 11.59
CA LEU A 182 -18.27 15.40 11.74
C LEU A 182 -17.71 14.45 10.65
N PRO A 183 -18.22 13.21 10.47
CA PRO A 183 -17.74 12.32 9.42
C PRO A 183 -17.97 12.87 8.01
N LEU A 184 -19.05 13.64 7.78
CA LEU A 184 -19.33 14.26 6.48
C LEU A 184 -18.33 15.38 6.15
N LEU A 185 -17.97 16.22 7.13
CA LEU A 185 -16.94 17.25 6.98
C LEU A 185 -15.56 16.64 6.73
N VAL A 186 -15.21 15.57 7.46
CA VAL A 186 -13.95 14.83 7.24
C VAL A 186 -13.92 14.25 5.82
N LEU A 187 -15.01 13.63 5.35
CA LEU A 187 -15.11 13.14 3.98
C LEU A 187 -15.01 14.25 2.94
N ALA A 188 -15.63 15.40 3.17
CA ALA A 188 -15.52 16.56 2.27
C ALA A 188 -14.08 17.09 2.19
N ALA A 189 -13.39 17.19 3.33
CA ALA A 189 -11.99 17.60 3.39
C ALA A 189 -11.07 16.60 2.67
N ILE A 190 -11.25 15.30 2.94
CA ILE A 190 -10.54 14.21 2.26
C ILE A 190 -10.79 14.27 0.75
N GLY A 191 -12.04 14.45 0.33
CA GLY A 191 -12.41 14.59 -1.07
C GLY A 191 -11.72 15.78 -1.72
N LEU A 192 -11.74 16.95 -1.10
CA LEU A 192 -11.07 18.16 -1.59
C LEU A 192 -9.56 17.93 -1.80
N VAL A 193 -8.89 17.30 -0.83
CA VAL A 193 -7.46 16.96 -0.92
C VAL A 193 -7.21 15.94 -2.04
N ALA A 194 -8.01 14.88 -2.12
CA ALA A 194 -7.88 13.84 -3.15
C ALA A 194 -8.07 14.40 -4.57
N PHE A 195 -9.02 15.32 -4.77
CA PHE A 195 -9.26 15.96 -6.06
C PHE A 195 -8.19 17.00 -6.43
N ARG A 196 -7.57 17.67 -5.45
CA ARG A 196 -6.46 18.63 -5.69
C ARG A 196 -5.11 17.95 -5.96
N THR A 197 -4.82 16.83 -5.30
CA THR A 197 -3.55 16.06 -5.44
C THR A 197 -3.46 15.22 -6.72
N TYR A 198 -4.32 15.52 -7.67
CA TYR A 198 -4.56 14.72 -8.85
C TYR A 198 -3.59 15.00 -10.02
N GLN A 199 -3.22 16.28 -10.21
CA GLN A 199 -2.30 16.71 -11.28
C GLN A 199 -0.88 17.06 -10.78
N TYR A 200 -0.58 16.83 -9.50
CA TYR A 200 0.66 17.36 -8.94
C TYR A 200 1.93 16.66 -9.48
N GLU A 201 1.85 15.39 -9.91
CA GLU A 201 3.04 14.62 -10.31
C GLU A 201 2.94 13.89 -11.66
N ALA A 202 1.76 13.71 -12.25
CA ALA A 202 1.63 12.98 -13.51
C ALA A 202 2.13 13.82 -14.71
N GLN A 203 3.03 13.26 -15.52
CA GLN A 203 3.45 13.85 -16.80
C GLN A 203 3.11 12.90 -17.95
N MET A 204 2.65 13.46 -19.07
CA MET A 204 2.53 12.70 -20.31
C MET A 204 3.89 12.65 -21.00
N PRO A 205 4.35 11.50 -21.51
CA PRO A 205 5.56 11.45 -22.34
C PRO A 205 5.40 12.44 -23.50
N ALA A 206 6.37 13.33 -23.69
CA ALA A 206 6.34 14.21 -24.85
C ALA A 206 6.52 13.35 -26.11
N ASP A 207 5.63 13.52 -27.10
CA ASP A 207 5.81 12.84 -28.38
C ASP A 207 7.04 13.45 -29.07
N PRO A 208 8.12 12.68 -29.32
CA PRO A 208 9.31 13.21 -30.01
C PRO A 208 9.00 13.70 -31.44
N HIS A 209 7.78 13.51 -31.95
CA HIS A 209 7.37 13.93 -33.30
C HIS A 209 6.90 15.39 -33.42
N HIS A 210 6.74 16.18 -32.35
CA HIS A 210 6.06 17.48 -32.47
C HIS A 210 6.85 18.62 -33.17
N HIS A 211 8.07 18.35 -33.63
CA HIS A 211 8.87 19.27 -34.46
C HIS A 211 9.44 18.59 -35.70
N ALA A 212 8.59 18.00 -36.55
CA ALA A 212 8.93 17.95 -37.97
C ALA A 212 8.40 19.25 -38.60
N PRO A 213 9.25 20.18 -39.09
CA PRO A 213 8.76 21.15 -40.07
C PRO A 213 8.12 20.35 -41.19
N ALA A 214 6.97 20.80 -41.70
CA ALA A 214 6.31 20.18 -42.85
C ALA A 214 7.36 19.94 -43.93
N ARG A 215 7.76 18.68 -44.12
CA ARG A 215 8.63 18.30 -45.23
C ARG A 215 7.77 18.40 -46.48
N GLU A 216 8.14 19.29 -47.39
CA GLU A 216 7.46 19.53 -48.67
C GLU A 216 7.62 18.38 -49.68
N ASP A 217 8.36 17.32 -49.34
CA ASP A 217 8.58 16.20 -50.27
C ASP A 217 7.79 14.96 -49.85
N GLY A 218 6.85 14.56 -50.73
CA GLY A 218 5.84 13.52 -50.53
C GLY A 218 6.36 12.07 -50.43
N GLU A 219 7.23 11.77 -49.47
CA GLU A 219 7.44 10.38 -49.03
C GLU A 219 6.32 9.93 -48.09
N PRO A 220 5.78 8.71 -48.26
CA PRO A 220 4.69 8.22 -47.44
C PRO A 220 5.14 8.07 -45.99
N VAL A 221 4.41 8.73 -45.08
CA VAL A 221 4.49 8.50 -43.63
C VAL A 221 4.38 6.99 -43.39
N GLU A 222 5.47 6.39 -42.91
CA GLU A 222 5.56 4.97 -42.60
C GLU A 222 4.36 4.61 -41.68
N ARG A 223 3.37 3.90 -42.23
CA ARG A 223 2.17 3.51 -41.49
C ARG A 223 2.63 2.79 -40.22
N PRO A 224 2.11 3.12 -39.03
CA PRO A 224 2.52 2.43 -37.82
C PRO A 224 2.28 0.93 -38.02
N ASN A 225 3.37 0.15 -37.96
CA ASN A 225 3.31 -1.31 -37.99
C ASN A 225 2.20 -1.79 -37.03
N PRO A 226 1.45 -2.86 -37.35
CA PRO A 226 0.50 -3.46 -36.43
C PRO A 226 1.19 -3.64 -35.07
N ARG A 227 0.66 -3.01 -34.03
CA ARG A 227 1.27 -3.08 -32.69
C ARG A 227 1.33 -4.56 -32.31
N GLU A 228 2.55 -5.09 -32.13
CA GLU A 228 2.76 -6.41 -31.56
C GLU A 228 1.95 -6.50 -30.25
N PRO A 229 1.22 -7.59 -30.00
CA PRO A 229 0.42 -7.71 -28.79
C PRO A 229 1.35 -7.60 -27.56
N PRO A 230 0.94 -6.86 -26.51
CA PRO A 230 1.77 -6.71 -25.33
C PRO A 230 2.01 -8.08 -24.67
N GLN A 231 3.21 -8.28 -24.14
CA GLN A 231 3.64 -9.46 -23.40
C GLN A 231 3.84 -9.17 -21.90
N ASN A 232 3.83 -7.89 -21.52
CA ASN A 232 3.91 -7.41 -20.14
C ASN A 232 2.90 -6.26 -19.92
N PRO A 233 2.15 -6.23 -18.80
CA PRO A 233 1.23 -5.13 -18.47
C PRO A 233 1.85 -3.73 -18.51
N LEU A 234 3.15 -3.61 -18.19
CA LEU A 234 3.84 -2.31 -18.23
C LEU A 234 4.01 -1.77 -19.65
N GLN A 235 3.77 -2.54 -20.71
CA GLN A 235 3.81 -2.05 -22.09
C GLN A 235 2.59 -1.23 -22.48
N ASP A 236 1.53 -1.23 -21.65
CA ASP A 236 0.38 -0.36 -21.84
C ASP A 236 0.82 1.12 -21.71
N PRO A 237 0.69 1.94 -22.79
CA PRO A 237 1.09 3.35 -22.75
C PRO A 237 0.24 4.18 -21.79
N THR A 238 -0.93 3.67 -21.37
CA THR A 238 -1.81 4.34 -20.41
C THR A 238 -1.57 3.90 -18.97
N PHE A 239 -0.64 2.97 -18.71
CA PHE A 239 -0.38 2.43 -17.37
C PHE A 239 -0.11 3.52 -16.32
N TRP A 240 0.58 4.58 -16.71
CA TRP A 240 0.92 5.72 -15.85
C TRP A 240 -0.08 6.90 -15.94
N ASN A 241 -1.20 6.74 -16.66
CA ASN A 241 -2.23 7.78 -16.86
C ASN A 241 -3.57 7.38 -16.21
N GLY A 242 -3.63 7.53 -14.88
CA GLY A 242 -4.77 7.09 -14.05
C GLY A 242 -5.90 8.09 -13.85
N GLU A 243 -5.87 9.26 -14.51
CA GLU A 243 -6.75 10.41 -14.26
C GLU A 243 -8.23 10.01 -14.08
N GLY A 244 -8.88 9.62 -15.18
CA GLY A 244 -10.32 9.36 -15.17
C GLY A 244 -10.72 8.20 -14.25
N GLN A 245 -9.87 7.18 -14.15
CA GLN A 245 -10.08 6.03 -13.25
C GLN A 245 -10.18 6.50 -11.80
N LEU A 246 -9.24 7.34 -11.36
CA LEU A 246 -9.14 7.76 -9.96
C LEU A 246 -10.32 8.61 -9.54
N ARG A 247 -10.78 9.55 -10.38
CA ARG A 247 -11.95 10.40 -10.08
C ARG A 247 -13.22 9.57 -9.90
N ARG A 248 -13.44 8.57 -10.76
CA ARG A 248 -14.60 7.66 -10.64
C ARG A 248 -14.54 6.83 -9.36
N ALA A 249 -13.36 6.30 -9.02
CA ALA A 249 -13.15 5.56 -7.77
C ALA A 249 -13.37 6.47 -6.55
N ALA A 250 -12.85 7.71 -6.57
CA ALA A 250 -13.05 8.67 -5.48
C ALA A 250 -14.53 8.93 -5.20
N VAL A 251 -15.35 9.15 -6.23
CA VAL A 251 -16.82 9.33 -6.05
C VAL A 251 -17.45 8.12 -5.36
N LEU A 252 -17.10 6.89 -5.79
CA LEU A 252 -17.64 5.68 -5.15
C LEU A 252 -17.24 5.59 -3.67
N HIS A 253 -15.97 5.82 -3.34
CA HIS A 253 -15.51 5.77 -1.96
C HIS A 253 -16.14 6.87 -1.08
N LEU A 254 -16.24 8.10 -1.57
CA LEU A 254 -16.87 9.20 -0.84
C LEU A 254 -18.36 8.94 -0.60
N CYS A 255 -19.07 8.45 -1.61
CA CYS A 255 -20.50 8.13 -1.50
C CYS A 255 -20.75 6.96 -0.55
N THR A 256 -19.98 5.87 -0.67
CA THR A 256 -20.11 4.72 0.25
C THR A 256 -19.70 5.10 1.67
N GLY A 257 -18.69 5.96 1.83
CA GLY A 257 -18.33 6.55 3.13
C GLY A 257 -19.51 7.31 3.74
N ALA A 258 -20.08 8.26 3.00
CA ALA A 258 -21.22 9.06 3.49
C ALA A 258 -22.45 8.19 3.82
N VAL A 259 -22.72 7.15 3.03
CA VAL A 259 -23.76 6.17 3.33
C VAL A 259 -23.45 5.40 4.61
N SER A 260 -22.21 4.98 4.82
CA SER A 260 -21.79 4.28 6.05
C SER A 260 -21.93 5.17 7.27
N ALA A 261 -21.60 6.46 7.16
CA ALA A 261 -21.81 7.44 8.23
C ALA A 261 -23.28 7.58 8.60
N ALA A 262 -24.16 7.73 7.60
CA ALA A 262 -25.60 7.89 7.83
C ALA A 262 -26.28 6.60 8.31
N ALA A 263 -25.80 5.44 7.86
CA ALA A 263 -26.36 4.14 8.22
C ALA A 263 -26.27 3.86 9.73
N VAL A 264 -25.24 4.33 10.43
CA VAL A 264 -25.05 4.11 11.88
C VAL A 264 -26.22 4.71 12.70
N PRO A 265 -26.48 6.04 12.69
CA PRO A 265 -27.58 6.61 13.46
C PRO A 265 -28.95 6.20 12.91
N VAL A 266 -29.11 6.00 11.60
CA VAL A 266 -30.37 5.51 11.02
C VAL A 266 -30.70 4.10 11.53
N ALA A 267 -29.73 3.18 11.52
CA ALA A 267 -29.94 1.83 12.03
C ALA A 267 -30.26 1.85 13.53
N ALA A 268 -29.56 2.67 14.32
CA ALA A 268 -29.84 2.82 15.75
C ALA A 268 -31.27 3.28 16.01
N VAL A 269 -31.77 4.28 15.28
CA VAL A 269 -33.16 4.75 15.37
C VAL A 269 -34.14 3.62 15.04
N LEU A 270 -33.89 2.87 13.97
CA LEU A 270 -34.78 1.78 13.54
C LEU A 270 -34.79 0.58 14.50
N ILE A 271 -33.68 0.34 15.21
CA ILE A 271 -33.58 -0.68 16.25
C ILE A 271 -34.38 -0.26 17.49
N MET A 272 -34.24 0.99 17.92
CA MET A 272 -34.89 1.51 19.13
C MET A 272 -36.38 1.80 18.94
N ASP A 273 -36.79 2.34 17.78
CA ASP A 273 -38.19 2.62 17.45
C ASP A 273 -38.54 2.12 16.04
N PRO A 274 -39.13 0.92 15.94
CA PRO A 274 -39.59 0.36 14.67
C PRO A 274 -40.53 1.34 13.94
N PRO A 275 -40.21 1.73 12.70
CA PRO A 275 -40.82 2.89 12.09
C PRO A 275 -42.30 2.66 11.75
N ARG A 276 -43.16 3.63 12.13
CA ARG A 276 -44.60 3.66 11.81
C ARG A 276 -45.02 5.03 11.28
N GLY A 277 -46.12 5.11 10.54
CA GLY A 277 -46.69 6.37 10.03
C GLY A 277 -45.69 7.21 9.22
N VAL A 278 -45.57 8.51 9.54
CA VAL A 278 -44.66 9.45 8.87
C VAL A 278 -43.20 9.00 8.95
N ARG A 279 -42.78 8.44 10.11
CA ARG A 279 -41.41 7.93 10.29
C ARG A 279 -41.12 6.77 9.33
N ALA A 280 -42.08 5.87 9.09
CA ALA A 280 -41.97 4.83 8.07
C ALA A 280 -41.89 5.37 6.64
N ALA A 281 -42.69 6.39 6.32
CA ALA A 281 -42.70 7.03 5.01
C ALA A 281 -41.35 7.69 4.66
N VAL A 282 -40.56 8.11 5.66
CA VAL A 282 -39.21 8.64 5.46
C VAL A 282 -38.14 7.54 5.55
N ALA A 283 -38.25 6.64 6.55
CA ALA A 283 -37.27 5.62 6.82
C ALA A 283 -37.06 4.65 5.65
N TRP A 284 -38.14 4.08 5.09
CA TRP A 284 -38.00 3.05 4.05
C TRP A 284 -37.40 3.58 2.75
N PRO A 285 -37.82 4.75 2.21
CA PRO A 285 -37.13 5.34 1.07
C PRO A 285 -35.67 5.69 1.38
N THR A 286 -35.37 6.19 2.58
CA THR A 286 -33.99 6.49 3.00
C THR A 286 -33.14 5.23 2.96
N VAL A 287 -33.58 4.14 3.61
CA VAL A 287 -32.88 2.84 3.59
C VAL A 287 -32.72 2.31 2.17
N ALA A 288 -33.75 2.41 1.33
CA ALA A 288 -33.69 1.98 -0.06
C ALA A 288 -32.65 2.78 -0.88
N LEU A 289 -32.58 4.10 -0.72
CA LEU A 289 -31.61 4.97 -1.38
C LEU A 289 -30.17 4.64 -0.93
N LEU A 290 -29.95 4.52 0.39
CA LEU A 290 -28.65 4.15 0.96
C LEU A 290 -28.21 2.76 0.47
N ALA A 291 -29.11 1.77 0.49
CA ALA A 291 -28.85 0.42 0.00
C ALA A 291 -28.54 0.40 -1.51
N ALA A 292 -29.27 1.17 -2.32
CA ALA A 292 -29.02 1.29 -3.75
C ALA A 292 -27.61 1.81 -4.04
N VAL A 293 -27.11 2.79 -3.30
CA VAL A 293 -25.73 3.29 -3.44
C VAL A 293 -24.71 2.19 -3.14
N VAL A 294 -24.91 1.41 -2.07
CA VAL A 294 -24.02 0.28 -1.72
C VAL A 294 -24.03 -0.79 -2.82
N VAL A 295 -25.20 -1.16 -3.32
CA VAL A 295 -25.34 -2.15 -4.42
C VAL A 295 -24.63 -1.64 -5.68
N ILE A 296 -24.85 -0.37 -6.05
CA ILE A 296 -24.19 0.23 -7.21
C ILE A 296 -22.68 0.23 -7.01
N ALA A 297 -22.18 0.57 -5.81
CA ALA A 297 -20.74 0.57 -5.52
C ALA A 297 -20.14 -0.83 -5.65
N VAL A 298 -20.75 -1.86 -5.04
CA VAL A 298 -20.31 -3.27 -5.11
C VAL A 298 -20.25 -3.78 -6.55
N VAL A 299 -21.26 -3.44 -7.36
CA VAL A 299 -21.31 -3.79 -8.78
C VAL A 299 -20.26 -2.99 -9.57
N ALA A 300 -20.13 -1.69 -9.33
CA ALA A 300 -19.23 -0.82 -10.07
C ALA A 300 -17.75 -1.20 -9.87
N VAL A 301 -17.34 -1.62 -8.67
CA VAL A 301 -15.95 -2.04 -8.40
C VAL A 301 -15.56 -3.33 -9.12
N ALA A 302 -16.54 -4.15 -9.52
CA ALA A 302 -16.32 -5.35 -10.32
C ALA A 302 -16.00 -5.04 -11.79
N ARG A 303 -16.28 -3.82 -12.25
CA ARG A 303 -16.31 -3.51 -13.68
C ARG A 303 -14.93 -3.13 -14.20
N PRO A 304 -14.47 -3.75 -15.31
CA PRO A 304 -13.14 -3.47 -15.88
C PRO A 304 -12.92 -2.00 -16.24
N TRP A 305 -13.95 -1.25 -16.64
CA TRP A 305 -13.83 0.18 -16.98
C TRP A 305 -13.50 1.07 -15.78
N LEU A 306 -13.74 0.60 -14.54
CA LEU A 306 -13.24 1.30 -13.35
C LEU A 306 -11.71 1.20 -13.26
N SER A 307 -11.11 0.14 -13.81
CA SER A 307 -9.65 -0.03 -13.95
C SER A 307 -9.06 0.64 -15.18
N ARG A 308 -9.88 0.94 -16.19
CA ARG A 308 -9.37 1.42 -17.48
C ARG A 308 -8.79 2.82 -17.32
N ARG A 309 -7.50 2.89 -17.59
CA ARG A 309 -6.72 4.11 -17.70
C ARG A 309 -6.91 4.63 -19.12
N GLN A 310 -7.84 5.56 -19.30
CA GLN A 310 -8.13 6.15 -20.61
C GLN A 310 -8.05 7.67 -20.48
N GLY A 311 -6.88 8.21 -20.15
CA GLY A 311 -6.67 9.66 -20.08
C GLY A 311 -7.72 10.45 -19.29
N ALA A 312 -7.90 11.72 -19.70
CA ALA A 312 -8.87 12.63 -19.11
C ALA A 312 -10.30 12.30 -19.60
N THR A 313 -10.98 11.38 -18.92
CA THR A 313 -12.44 11.23 -19.06
C THR A 313 -13.15 12.02 -17.95
N PRO A 314 -14.13 12.89 -18.26
CA PRO A 314 -14.91 13.59 -17.25
C PRO A 314 -15.73 12.61 -16.37
N LEU A 315 -16.21 13.10 -15.23
CA LEU A 315 -17.22 12.38 -14.44
C LEU A 315 -18.45 12.16 -15.32
N GLY A 316 -18.84 10.90 -15.50
CA GLY A 316 -19.99 10.54 -16.32
C GLY A 316 -21.31 10.58 -15.55
N ARG A 317 -22.42 10.42 -16.28
CA ARG A 317 -23.80 10.35 -15.72
C ARG A 317 -23.95 9.39 -14.53
N TRP A 318 -23.22 8.28 -14.51
CA TRP A 318 -23.26 7.29 -13.43
C TRP A 318 -22.65 7.83 -12.13
N SER A 319 -21.55 8.58 -12.22
CA SER A 319 -20.96 9.24 -11.05
C SER A 319 -21.90 10.29 -10.48
N ALA A 320 -22.55 11.07 -11.36
CA ALA A 320 -23.57 12.04 -10.95
C ALA A 320 -24.77 11.34 -10.28
N ALA A 321 -25.30 10.27 -10.89
CA ALA A 321 -26.44 9.52 -10.33
C ALA A 321 -26.14 8.96 -8.93
N VAL A 322 -24.96 8.36 -8.71
CA VAL A 322 -24.57 7.86 -7.38
C VAL A 322 -24.48 9.01 -6.38
N ALA A 323 -23.87 10.14 -6.74
CA ALA A 323 -23.79 11.30 -5.87
C ALA A 323 -25.18 11.87 -5.51
N THR A 324 -26.10 11.93 -6.48
CA THR A 324 -27.49 12.37 -6.27
C THR A 324 -28.24 11.42 -5.33
N LEU A 325 -28.14 10.10 -5.54
CA LEU A 325 -28.77 9.11 -4.65
C LEU A 325 -28.23 9.22 -3.21
N THR A 326 -26.92 9.42 -3.06
CA THR A 326 -26.31 9.67 -1.75
C THR A 326 -26.84 10.95 -1.12
N ALA A 327 -26.90 12.06 -1.86
CA ALA A 327 -27.42 13.32 -1.33
C ALA A 327 -28.87 13.19 -0.85
N LEU A 328 -29.74 12.53 -1.63
CA LEU A 328 -31.12 12.26 -1.25
C LEU A 328 -31.23 11.35 -0.02
N GLY A 329 -30.41 10.30 0.06
CA GLY A 329 -30.33 9.43 1.22
C GLY A 329 -29.86 10.17 2.49
N LEU A 330 -28.90 11.08 2.36
CA LEU A 330 -28.45 11.94 3.46
C LEU A 330 -29.56 12.87 3.93
N VAL A 331 -30.27 13.53 3.02
CA VAL A 331 -31.42 14.38 3.37
C VAL A 331 -32.46 13.56 4.14
N GLY A 332 -32.79 12.35 3.65
CA GLY A 332 -33.69 11.43 4.35
C GLY A 332 -33.20 11.05 5.75
N ALA A 333 -31.91 10.79 5.92
CA ALA A 333 -31.30 10.51 7.22
C ALA A 333 -31.41 11.70 8.18
N PHE A 334 -31.09 12.92 7.74
CA PHE A 334 -31.24 14.13 8.56
C PHE A 334 -32.69 14.37 8.96
N VAL A 335 -33.63 14.24 8.02
CA VAL A 335 -35.07 14.35 8.32
C VAL A 335 -35.47 13.32 9.36
N LEU A 336 -35.06 12.06 9.19
CA LEU A 336 -35.38 10.99 10.14
C LEU A 336 -34.87 11.27 11.56
N LEU A 337 -33.65 11.81 11.70
CA LEU A 337 -33.05 12.14 13.00
C LEU A 337 -33.70 13.34 13.70
N LEU A 338 -34.34 14.22 12.93
CA LEU A 338 -35.03 15.42 13.43
C LEU A 338 -36.52 15.19 13.71
N LEU A 339 -37.11 14.09 13.21
CA LEU A 339 -38.51 13.75 13.46
C LEU A 339 -38.74 13.43 14.95
N PRO A 340 -39.87 13.89 15.54
CA PRO A 340 -40.22 13.58 16.92
C PRO A 340 -40.45 12.08 17.12
N ASP A 341 -40.35 11.63 18.38
CA ASP A 341 -40.51 10.24 18.77
C ASP A 341 -41.88 9.66 18.38
N GLY A 342 -41.90 8.36 18.08
CA GLY A 342 -43.13 7.66 17.72
C GLY A 342 -44.14 7.65 18.87
N THR A 343 -45.43 7.71 18.54
CA THR A 343 -46.53 7.79 19.53
C THR A 343 -46.79 6.49 20.31
N ALA A 344 -45.96 5.45 20.16
CA ALA A 344 -46.22 4.10 20.63
C ALA A 344 -45.07 3.46 21.44
N GLY A 345 -43.99 4.20 21.74
CA GLY A 345 -42.77 3.67 22.37
C GLY A 345 -42.27 4.52 23.55
N GLN A 346 -41.25 4.02 24.25
CA GLN A 346 -40.47 4.84 25.18
C GLN A 346 -39.75 5.95 24.40
N PRO A 347 -39.63 7.18 24.95
CA PRO A 347 -38.90 8.24 24.28
C PRO A 347 -37.47 7.77 24.00
N LEU A 348 -36.94 8.08 22.82
CA LEU A 348 -35.64 7.56 22.37
C LEU A 348 -34.51 8.03 23.30
N SER A 349 -34.69 9.17 23.97
CA SER A 349 -33.78 9.68 24.99
C SER A 349 -33.70 8.81 26.25
N ALA A 350 -34.69 7.94 26.52
CA ALA A 350 -34.66 7.02 27.67
C ALA A 350 -33.64 5.88 27.50
N TYR A 351 -33.20 5.61 26.27
CA TYR A 351 -32.12 4.66 25.99
C TYR A 351 -30.72 5.28 26.17
N ARG A 352 -30.63 6.60 26.38
CA ARG A 352 -29.36 7.29 26.66
C ARG A 352 -28.92 7.04 28.11
N PRO A 353 -27.63 7.27 28.43
CA PRO A 353 -27.17 7.28 29.81
C PRO A 353 -27.99 8.26 30.67
N PRO A 354 -28.31 7.92 31.94
CA PRO A 354 -28.99 8.86 32.83
C PRO A 354 -28.13 10.08 33.15
N ASP A 355 -28.75 11.26 33.25
CA ASP A 355 -28.07 12.47 33.70
C ASP A 355 -27.60 12.31 35.16
N GLY A 356 -26.41 12.84 35.49
CA GLY A 356 -25.91 12.88 36.87
C GLY A 356 -25.28 11.58 37.39
N CYS A 357 -24.97 10.61 36.53
CA CYS A 357 -24.26 9.38 36.92
C CYS A 357 -22.92 9.61 37.62
N ALA A 358 -22.26 10.75 37.39
CA ALA A 358 -21.05 11.13 38.09
C ALA A 358 -21.31 11.53 39.56
N ALA A 359 -22.48 12.13 39.85
CA ALA A 359 -22.86 12.55 41.19
C ALA A 359 -23.56 11.43 41.98
N GLN A 360 -24.31 10.56 41.28
CA GLN A 360 -25.07 9.46 41.87
C GLN A 360 -24.80 8.15 41.11
N PRO A 361 -23.67 7.48 41.36
CA PRO A 361 -23.25 6.28 40.62
C PRO A 361 -24.14 5.04 40.87
N GLY A 362 -25.03 5.10 41.86
CA GLY A 362 -26.01 4.06 42.19
C GLY A 362 -27.32 4.14 41.39
N THR A 363 -27.53 5.18 40.58
CA THR A 363 -28.74 5.32 39.76
C THR A 363 -28.83 4.19 38.74
N ALA A 364 -30.01 3.56 38.64
CA ALA A 364 -30.27 2.49 37.69
C ALA A 364 -29.97 2.98 36.26
N GLY A 365 -29.22 2.17 35.49
CA GLY A 365 -28.74 2.55 34.15
C GLY A 365 -27.36 3.18 34.10
N CYS A 366 -26.82 3.73 35.21
CA CYS A 366 -25.48 4.34 35.21
C CYS A 366 -24.32 3.34 34.99
N ARG A 367 -24.56 2.04 35.16
CA ARG A 367 -23.55 0.98 34.97
C ARG A 367 -23.81 0.11 33.74
N ALA A 368 -24.85 0.41 32.96
CA ALA A 368 -25.14 -0.30 31.71
C ALA A 368 -24.21 0.16 30.58
N ASP A 369 -24.14 -0.64 29.50
CA ASP A 369 -23.49 -0.21 28.25
C ASP A 369 -24.14 1.08 27.76
N ARG A 370 -23.29 2.03 27.38
CA ARG A 370 -23.67 3.39 26.99
C ARG A 370 -23.57 3.60 25.49
N SER A 371 -23.03 2.63 24.77
CA SER A 371 -22.84 2.70 23.33
C SER A 371 -24.17 2.82 22.60
N LEU A 372 -24.18 3.54 21.49
CA LEU A 372 -25.35 3.66 20.62
C LEU A 372 -25.83 2.26 20.23
N PRO A 373 -27.12 1.92 20.42
CA PRO A 373 -27.64 0.58 20.15
C PRO A 373 -27.29 0.09 18.74
N GLY A 374 -26.60 -1.06 18.68
CA GLY A 374 -26.16 -1.69 17.43
C GLY A 374 -24.82 -1.19 16.87
N TYR A 375 -24.19 -0.17 17.46
CA TYR A 375 -22.90 0.34 16.98
C TYR A 375 -21.75 -0.65 17.21
N ASP A 376 -21.65 -1.20 18.43
CA ASP A 376 -20.62 -2.19 18.81
C ASP A 376 -20.70 -3.44 17.94
N THR A 377 -21.91 -3.96 17.73
CA THR A 377 -22.13 -5.11 16.86
C THR A 377 -21.82 -4.78 15.41
N ALA A 378 -22.16 -3.59 14.91
CA ALA A 378 -21.82 -3.16 13.55
C ALA A 378 -20.30 -3.12 13.31
N ILE A 379 -19.52 -2.62 14.27
CA ILE A 379 -18.04 -2.63 14.18
C ILE A 379 -17.53 -4.08 14.17
N ALA A 380 -18.00 -4.91 15.11
CA ALA A 380 -17.54 -6.29 15.23
C ALA A 380 -17.83 -7.09 13.95
N TRP A 381 -19.02 -6.90 13.36
CA TRP A 381 -19.38 -7.48 12.07
C TRP A 381 -18.50 -6.96 10.92
N LEU A 382 -18.28 -5.64 10.82
CA LEU A 382 -17.44 -5.05 9.79
C LEU A 382 -16.03 -5.66 9.79
N VAL A 383 -15.40 -5.77 10.97
CA VAL A 383 -14.07 -6.34 11.16
C VAL A 383 -14.07 -7.84 10.83
N ALA A 384 -15.08 -8.60 11.26
CA ALA A 384 -15.20 -10.03 10.95
C ALA A 384 -15.33 -10.29 9.43
N TYR A 385 -16.15 -9.50 8.71
CA TYR A 385 -16.26 -9.61 7.26
C TYR A 385 -14.98 -9.20 6.53
N GLN A 386 -14.21 -8.25 7.07
CA GLN A 386 -12.90 -7.90 6.52
C GLN A 386 -11.91 -9.06 6.63
N VAL A 387 -11.94 -9.83 7.72
CA VAL A 387 -11.15 -11.07 7.85
C VAL A 387 -11.56 -12.10 6.79
N LEU A 388 -12.86 -12.35 6.63
CA LEU A 388 -13.37 -13.25 5.59
C LEU A 388 -12.98 -12.77 4.18
N LEU A 389 -12.97 -11.46 3.95
CA LEU A 389 -12.58 -10.87 2.67
C LEU A 389 -11.08 -11.01 2.39
N LEU A 390 -10.21 -10.86 3.40
CA LEU A 390 -8.78 -11.14 3.27
C LEU A 390 -8.52 -12.62 2.94
N LEU A 391 -9.26 -13.55 3.57
CA LEU A 391 -9.20 -14.97 3.25
C LEU A 391 -9.71 -15.25 1.82
N ALA A 392 -10.79 -14.58 1.39
CA ALA A 392 -11.28 -14.66 0.02
C ALA A 392 -10.23 -14.16 -0.99
N ILE A 393 -9.55 -13.04 -0.71
CA ILE A 393 -8.46 -12.51 -1.55
C ILE A 393 -7.32 -13.54 -1.64
N ALA A 394 -6.91 -14.13 -0.51
CA ALA A 394 -5.86 -15.13 -0.46
C ALA A 394 -6.24 -16.39 -1.27
N ALA A 395 -7.44 -16.94 -1.03
CA ALA A 395 -7.95 -18.12 -1.71
C ALA A 395 -8.11 -17.89 -3.22
N ALA A 396 -8.73 -16.78 -3.63
CA ALA A 396 -8.90 -16.42 -5.03
C ALA A 396 -7.56 -16.23 -5.74
N ASN A 397 -6.62 -15.48 -5.15
CA ASN A 397 -5.34 -15.23 -5.79
C ASN A 397 -4.47 -16.48 -5.82
N ARG A 398 -4.62 -17.43 -4.89
CA ARG A 398 -3.84 -18.67 -4.84
C ARG A 398 -4.37 -19.74 -5.80
N SER A 399 -5.68 -20.00 -5.74
CA SER A 399 -6.31 -21.20 -6.28
C SER A 399 -7.51 -20.89 -7.20
N GLY A 400 -7.79 -19.61 -7.45
CA GLY A 400 -8.82 -19.14 -8.36
C GLY A 400 -10.24 -19.24 -7.81
N ARG A 401 -11.23 -19.09 -8.68
CA ARG A 401 -12.65 -18.93 -8.30
C ARG A 401 -13.23 -20.11 -7.52
N ARG A 402 -12.78 -21.35 -7.78
CA ARG A 402 -13.26 -22.54 -7.04
C ARG A 402 -12.94 -22.46 -5.54
N ALA A 403 -11.84 -21.80 -5.18
CA ALA A 403 -11.45 -21.62 -3.79
C ALA A 403 -12.29 -20.59 -3.04
N LEU A 404 -13.19 -19.88 -3.72
CA LEU A 404 -14.12 -18.94 -3.10
C LEU A 404 -15.37 -19.59 -2.53
N ILE A 405 -15.62 -20.89 -2.79
CA ILE A 405 -16.78 -21.58 -2.22
C ILE A 405 -16.76 -21.47 -0.69
N GLY A 406 -15.62 -21.80 -0.06
CA GLY A 406 -15.48 -21.69 1.40
C GLY A 406 -15.75 -20.27 1.95
N PRO A 407 -15.02 -19.25 1.48
CA PRO A 407 -15.26 -17.86 1.91
C PRO A 407 -16.69 -17.36 1.61
N ALA A 408 -17.25 -17.67 0.44
CA ALA A 408 -18.60 -17.24 0.08
C ALA A 408 -19.66 -17.92 0.96
N THR A 409 -19.52 -19.21 1.24
CA THR A 409 -20.39 -19.93 2.15
C THR A 409 -20.26 -19.37 3.57
N GLY A 410 -19.05 -19.09 4.06
CA GLY A 410 -18.84 -18.45 5.36
C GLY A 410 -19.51 -17.07 5.45
N MET A 411 -19.33 -16.23 4.43
CA MET A 411 -19.96 -14.91 4.35
C MET A 411 -21.50 -14.96 4.26
N LEU A 412 -22.06 -16.02 3.66
CA LEU A 412 -23.51 -16.20 3.52
C LEU A 412 -24.15 -16.83 4.76
N LEU A 413 -23.54 -17.87 5.32
CA LEU A 413 -24.10 -18.62 6.45
C LEU A 413 -23.98 -17.86 7.77
N LEU A 414 -22.93 -17.06 7.95
CA LEU A 414 -22.73 -16.33 9.20
C LEU A 414 -23.90 -15.37 9.54
N PRO A 415 -24.40 -14.50 8.64
CA PRO A 415 -25.55 -13.65 8.95
C PRO A 415 -26.87 -14.42 8.99
N LEU A 416 -27.02 -15.50 8.21
CA LEU A 416 -28.22 -16.36 8.27
C LEU A 416 -28.30 -17.10 9.61
N GLY A 417 -27.16 -17.60 10.09
CA GLY A 417 -27.04 -18.25 11.39
C GLY A 417 -27.29 -17.26 12.54
N ALA A 418 -26.74 -16.05 12.46
CA ALA A 418 -27.04 -14.98 13.41
C ALA A 418 -28.55 -14.65 13.44
N ALA A 419 -29.18 -14.49 12.28
CA ALA A 419 -30.62 -14.24 12.19
C ALA A 419 -31.45 -15.40 12.74
N TRP A 420 -31.01 -16.64 12.52
CA TRP A 420 -31.65 -17.84 13.08
C TRP A 420 -31.57 -17.87 14.60
N ILE A 421 -30.41 -17.55 15.18
CA ILE A 421 -30.19 -17.51 16.63
C ILE A 421 -30.99 -16.35 17.26
N GLU A 422 -30.92 -15.15 16.69
CA GLU A 422 -31.45 -13.94 17.32
C GLU A 422 -32.95 -13.71 17.07
N ARG A 423 -33.49 -14.16 15.93
CA ARG A 423 -34.87 -13.85 15.51
C ARG A 423 -35.71 -15.09 15.20
N GLY A 424 -35.09 -16.26 15.09
CA GLY A 424 -35.72 -17.44 14.52
C GLY A 424 -35.90 -17.31 13.00
N LEU A 425 -35.83 -18.45 12.29
CA LEU A 425 -36.18 -18.52 10.88
C LEU A 425 -37.43 -19.39 10.72
N PRO A 426 -38.46 -18.97 9.93
CA PRO A 426 -39.76 -19.63 9.90
C PRO A 426 -39.73 -21.12 9.50
N VAL A 427 -38.67 -21.55 8.81
CA VAL A 427 -38.53 -22.91 8.24
C VAL A 427 -37.59 -23.79 9.09
N LEU A 428 -36.90 -23.23 10.09
CA LEU A 428 -35.94 -23.95 10.92
C LEU A 428 -36.50 -24.16 12.34
N PRO A 429 -36.11 -25.24 13.03
CA PRO A 429 -36.38 -25.37 14.47
C PRO A 429 -35.74 -24.20 15.23
N ALA A 430 -36.23 -23.92 16.45
CA ALA A 430 -35.60 -22.93 17.31
C ALA A 430 -34.11 -23.25 17.51
N ALA A 431 -33.26 -22.22 17.52
CA ALA A 431 -31.85 -22.40 17.81
C ALA A 431 -31.68 -22.92 19.26
N PRO A 432 -30.71 -23.82 19.52
CA PRO A 432 -30.42 -24.26 20.89
C PRO A 432 -30.03 -23.08 21.79
N ASP A 433 -30.49 -23.09 23.04
CA ASP A 433 -30.28 -21.97 23.98
C ASP A 433 -28.79 -21.68 24.27
N GLU A 434 -27.93 -22.69 24.16
CA GLU A 434 -26.47 -22.59 24.35
C GLU A 434 -25.74 -22.04 23.11
N LEU A 435 -26.42 -21.95 21.96
CA LEU A 435 -25.79 -21.55 20.70
C LEU A 435 -25.85 -20.02 20.55
N HIS A 436 -24.68 -19.39 20.59
CA HIS A 436 -24.55 -17.93 20.45
C HIS A 436 -23.90 -17.54 19.11
N THR A 437 -24.25 -16.36 18.58
CA THR A 437 -23.79 -15.84 17.29
C THR A 437 -22.26 -15.86 17.14
N TRP A 438 -21.52 -15.54 18.21
CA TRP A 438 -20.05 -15.52 18.19
C TRP A 438 -19.42 -16.89 17.92
N MET A 439 -20.09 -17.98 18.30
CA MET A 439 -19.62 -19.35 18.08
C MET A 439 -19.57 -19.72 16.59
N LEU A 440 -20.29 -18.99 15.73
CA LEU A 440 -20.31 -19.20 14.29
C LEU A 440 -19.09 -18.59 13.58
N VAL A 441 -18.38 -17.66 14.21
CA VAL A 441 -17.24 -16.93 13.61
C VAL A 441 -16.07 -17.87 13.32
N GLY A 442 -15.71 -18.70 14.30
CA GLY A 442 -14.64 -19.70 14.16
C GLY A 442 -14.88 -20.67 12.99
N PRO A 443 -16.04 -21.35 12.94
CA PRO A 443 -16.44 -22.18 11.81
C PRO A 443 -16.47 -21.44 10.46
N ALA A 444 -17.02 -20.22 10.41
CA ALA A 444 -17.06 -19.43 9.17
C ALA A 444 -15.65 -19.09 8.66
N VAL A 445 -14.74 -18.72 9.56
CA VAL A 445 -13.33 -18.47 9.22
C VAL A 445 -12.59 -19.75 8.85
N ALA A 446 -12.82 -20.86 9.55
CA ALA A 446 -12.24 -22.15 9.20
C ALA A 446 -12.68 -22.61 7.80
N LEU A 447 -13.97 -22.45 7.47
CA LEU A 447 -14.52 -22.72 6.15
C LEU A 447 -13.92 -21.80 5.08
N ALA A 448 -13.73 -20.51 5.39
CA ALA A 448 -13.05 -19.58 4.49
C ALA A 448 -11.58 -19.96 4.27
N ALA A 449 -10.87 -20.36 5.32
CA ALA A 449 -9.48 -20.80 5.28
C ALA A 449 -9.32 -22.14 4.53
N ALA A 450 -10.35 -22.98 4.46
CA ALA A 450 -10.34 -24.23 3.71
C ALA A 450 -9.89 -24.04 2.25
N GLY A 451 -10.26 -22.91 1.64
CA GLY A 451 -9.86 -22.54 0.27
C GLY A 451 -8.34 -22.38 0.08
N LEU A 452 -7.58 -22.12 1.15
CA LEU A 452 -6.12 -21.99 1.11
C LEU A 452 -5.40 -23.34 0.95
N PHE A 453 -6.05 -24.44 1.36
CA PHE A 453 -5.51 -25.78 1.22
C PHE A 453 -5.69 -26.35 -0.20
N LEU A 454 -6.53 -25.73 -1.03
CA LEU A 454 -6.66 -26.13 -2.43
C LEU A 454 -5.35 -25.94 -3.20
N PRO A 455 -5.05 -26.82 -4.17
CA PRO A 455 -3.86 -26.72 -5.00
C PRO A 455 -3.76 -25.36 -5.70
N ARG A 456 -2.54 -24.82 -5.72
CA ARG A 456 -2.25 -23.55 -6.41
C ARG A 456 -2.51 -23.69 -7.91
N LEU A 457 -3.16 -22.69 -8.49
CA LEU A 457 -3.26 -22.59 -9.96
C LEU A 457 -1.87 -22.29 -10.54
N ARG A 458 -1.34 -23.25 -11.29
CA ARG A 458 -0.12 -23.09 -12.07
C ARG A 458 -0.46 -22.54 -13.47
N PRO A 459 0.45 -21.79 -14.11
CA PRO A 459 0.31 -21.46 -15.53
C PRO A 459 0.15 -22.73 -16.38
N ALA A 460 -0.65 -22.65 -17.44
CA ALA A 460 -0.92 -23.78 -18.33
C ALA A 460 0.29 -24.18 -19.18
N VAL A 461 1.27 -23.28 -19.34
CA VAL A 461 2.51 -23.55 -20.08
C VAL A 461 3.56 -24.03 -19.08
N PRO A 462 4.04 -25.28 -19.17
CA PRO A 462 5.14 -25.75 -18.33
C PRO A 462 6.42 -25.04 -18.77
N THR A 463 6.85 -24.05 -17.99
CA THR A 463 8.20 -23.50 -18.13
C THR A 463 9.18 -24.38 -17.38
N GLN A 464 10.41 -24.48 -17.92
CA GLN A 464 11.59 -25.13 -17.31
C GLN A 464 11.67 -24.95 -15.77
N PRO A 465 12.39 -25.84 -15.06
CA PRO A 465 12.49 -25.78 -13.60
C PRO A 465 12.78 -24.35 -13.13
N LEU A 466 11.88 -23.87 -12.29
CA LEU A 466 11.97 -22.57 -11.65
C LEU A 466 13.32 -22.48 -10.93
N GLY A 467 14.17 -21.52 -11.33
CA GLY A 467 15.43 -21.23 -10.63
C GLY A 467 15.19 -20.85 -9.17
N ALA A 468 16.24 -20.86 -8.34
CA ALA A 468 16.12 -20.51 -6.94
C ALA A 468 15.41 -19.14 -6.77
N TYR A 469 14.47 -19.07 -5.83
CA TYR A 469 13.73 -17.85 -5.49
C TYR A 469 12.84 -17.26 -6.61
N THR A 470 12.34 -18.10 -7.52
CA THR A 470 11.39 -17.67 -8.57
C THR A 470 9.93 -18.06 -8.33
N ASP A 471 9.63 -18.84 -7.29
CA ASP A 471 8.24 -19.15 -6.87
C ASP A 471 7.60 -17.97 -6.09
N LEU A 472 6.28 -17.90 -6.16
CA LEU A 472 5.46 -16.85 -5.58
C LEU A 472 5.69 -16.68 -4.07
N ALA A 473 5.74 -15.41 -3.62
CA ALA A 473 5.82 -15.08 -2.20
C ALA A 473 4.56 -15.57 -1.48
N TRP A 474 4.75 -16.12 -0.27
CA TRP A 474 3.68 -16.71 0.55
C TRP A 474 2.78 -17.66 -0.24
N HIS A 475 3.37 -18.39 -1.18
CA HIS A 475 2.65 -19.31 -2.06
C HIS A 475 1.45 -18.65 -2.79
N GLY A 476 1.58 -17.40 -3.21
CA GLY A 476 0.55 -16.65 -3.91
C GLY A 476 -0.41 -15.87 -3.01
N CYS A 477 -0.21 -15.84 -1.70
CA CYS A 477 -1.03 -15.04 -0.79
C CYS A 477 -0.58 -13.58 -0.64
N ALA A 478 0.38 -13.11 -1.45
CA ALA A 478 0.95 -11.77 -1.36
C ALA A 478 -0.09 -10.63 -1.30
N PRO A 479 -1.15 -10.59 -2.12
CA PRO A 479 -2.17 -9.55 -2.01
C PRO A 479 -2.83 -9.48 -0.63
N ALA A 480 -3.18 -10.64 -0.05
CA ALA A 480 -3.85 -10.70 1.24
C ALA A 480 -2.92 -10.36 2.40
N VAL A 481 -1.64 -10.76 2.33
CA VAL A 481 -0.64 -10.41 3.34
C VAL A 481 -0.40 -8.89 3.36
N ILE A 482 -0.20 -8.28 2.19
CA ILE A 482 0.02 -6.84 2.06
C ILE A 482 -1.23 -6.06 2.49
N ALA A 483 -2.42 -6.46 2.00
CA ALA A 483 -3.68 -5.84 2.41
C ALA A 483 -3.94 -6.00 3.91
N GLY A 484 -3.62 -7.16 4.50
CA GLY A 484 -3.76 -7.45 5.92
C GLY A 484 -2.89 -6.58 6.82
N PHE A 485 -1.65 -6.28 6.41
CA PHE A 485 -0.83 -5.30 7.14
C PHE A 485 -1.42 -3.89 7.07
N GLY A 486 -1.92 -3.47 5.89
CA GLY A 486 -2.64 -2.22 5.75
C GLY A 486 -3.89 -2.18 6.65
N TRP A 487 -4.64 -3.29 6.68
CA TRP A 487 -5.82 -3.47 7.51
C TRP A 487 -5.53 -3.33 9.01
N MET A 488 -4.55 -4.07 9.53
CA MET A 488 -4.18 -4.03 10.95
C MET A 488 -3.80 -2.62 11.39
N MET A 489 -3.08 -1.89 10.54
CA MET A 489 -2.69 -0.51 10.82
C MET A 489 -3.89 0.44 10.78
N ALA A 490 -4.83 0.27 9.84
CA ALA A 490 -6.08 1.03 9.82
C ALA A 490 -6.89 0.80 11.11
N VAL A 491 -7.05 -0.47 11.53
CA VAL A 491 -7.74 -0.83 12.78
C VAL A 491 -7.02 -0.22 13.99
N ALA A 492 -5.68 -0.30 14.05
CA ALA A 492 -4.89 0.31 15.12
C ALA A 492 -5.08 1.83 15.19
N TYR A 493 -5.04 2.54 14.05
CA TYR A 493 -5.31 3.98 14.00
C TYR A 493 -6.73 4.33 14.44
N CYS A 494 -7.72 3.54 14.01
CA CYS A 494 -9.12 3.76 14.33
C CYS A 494 -9.42 3.49 15.81
N ALA A 495 -8.94 2.38 16.35
CA ALA A 495 -9.06 2.01 17.76
C ALA A 495 -8.34 3.02 18.66
N GLY A 496 -7.11 3.40 18.28
CA GLY A 496 -6.34 4.43 19.00
C GLY A 496 -7.02 5.80 19.01
N LEU A 497 -7.66 6.20 17.91
CA LEU A 497 -8.44 7.44 17.86
C LEU A 497 -9.66 7.40 18.79
N LEU A 498 -10.46 6.32 18.75
CA LEU A 498 -11.62 6.17 19.63
C LEU A 498 -11.20 6.17 21.09
N TYR A 499 -10.19 5.37 21.45
CA TYR A 499 -9.66 5.34 22.81
C TYR A 499 -9.14 6.71 23.26
N TRP A 500 -8.34 7.39 22.42
CA TRP A 500 -7.79 8.71 22.74
C TRP A 500 -8.87 9.76 22.98
N VAL A 501 -9.94 9.76 22.18
CA VAL A 501 -11.08 10.67 22.40
C VAL A 501 -11.85 10.29 23.65
N SER A 502 -12.21 9.02 23.83
CA SER A 502 -12.94 8.53 25.01
C SER A 502 -12.19 8.85 26.31
N ASP A 503 -10.89 8.59 26.37
CA ASP A 503 -10.04 8.90 27.52
C ASP A 503 -10.08 10.40 27.88
N ARG A 504 -10.07 11.29 26.88
CA ARG A 504 -10.14 12.74 27.10
C ARG A 504 -11.50 13.24 27.57
N LEU A 505 -12.57 12.58 27.14
CA LEU A 505 -13.92 12.86 27.63
C LEU A 505 -14.11 12.30 29.06
N ASP A 506 -13.35 11.28 29.45
CA ASP A 506 -13.47 10.57 30.73
C ASP A 506 -12.47 11.02 31.83
N ALA A 507 -11.43 11.81 31.51
CA ALA A 507 -10.22 12.11 32.32
C ALA A 507 -10.39 12.72 33.74
N SER A 508 -11.57 12.68 34.36
CA SER A 508 -11.79 13.02 35.77
C SER A 508 -12.73 12.04 36.49
N ALA A 509 -12.93 10.84 35.96
CA ALA A 509 -13.51 9.74 36.72
C ALA A 509 -12.43 9.14 37.66
N GLU A 510 -12.77 8.88 38.92
CA GLU A 510 -11.94 8.03 39.76
C GLU A 510 -11.72 6.67 39.07
N PRO A 511 -10.56 6.00 39.19
CA PRO A 511 -10.29 4.71 38.55
C PRO A 511 -11.32 3.61 38.86
N SER A 512 -12.09 3.78 39.94
CA SER A 512 -13.18 2.91 40.41
C SER A 512 -14.59 3.49 40.20
N GLY A 513 -14.72 4.71 39.68
CA GLY A 513 -15.99 5.38 39.41
C GLY A 513 -16.58 4.98 38.05
N PRO A 514 -17.87 5.26 37.80
CA PRO A 514 -18.46 5.02 36.48
C PRO A 514 -17.86 5.96 35.43
N SER A 515 -17.23 5.41 34.39
CA SER A 515 -16.78 6.17 33.22
C SER A 515 -17.92 6.95 32.59
N ARG A 516 -17.70 8.20 32.17
CA ARG A 516 -18.67 9.07 31.49
C ARG A 516 -18.97 8.59 30.08
N VAL A 517 -17.93 8.17 29.38
CA VAL A 517 -17.98 7.67 28.00
C VAL A 517 -17.17 6.38 27.95
N VAL A 518 -17.65 5.40 27.19
CA VAL A 518 -16.99 4.10 27.04
C VAL A 518 -16.71 3.87 25.55
N PRO A 519 -15.46 3.51 25.16
CA PRO A 519 -15.19 3.14 23.79
C PRO A 519 -15.87 1.80 23.45
N PRO A 520 -16.20 1.56 22.17
CA PRO A 520 -16.80 0.30 21.71
C PRO A 520 -16.01 -0.93 22.16
N LEU A 521 -16.69 -2.04 22.45
CA LEU A 521 -16.05 -3.28 22.89
C LEU A 521 -14.97 -3.78 21.91
N ALA A 522 -15.14 -3.53 20.61
CA ALA A 522 -14.14 -3.87 19.60
C ALA A 522 -12.78 -3.16 19.82
N VAL A 523 -12.76 -1.97 20.45
CA VAL A 523 -11.52 -1.24 20.77
C VAL A 523 -10.70 -2.01 21.81
N PHE A 524 -11.34 -2.51 22.86
CA PHE A 524 -10.68 -3.33 23.89
C PHE A 524 -9.97 -4.56 23.27
N TRP A 525 -10.67 -5.27 22.38
CA TRP A 525 -10.10 -6.44 21.69
C TRP A 525 -9.00 -6.05 20.69
N ALA A 526 -9.08 -4.86 20.08
CA ALA A 526 -7.99 -4.31 19.27
C ALA A 526 -6.76 -3.97 20.11
N GLY A 527 -6.92 -3.45 21.33
CA GLY A 527 -5.86 -3.26 22.32
C GLY A 527 -5.15 -4.58 22.64
N LEU A 528 -5.91 -5.62 23.00
CA LEU A 528 -5.37 -6.96 23.25
C LEU A 528 -4.58 -7.49 22.04
N ALA A 529 -5.17 -7.40 20.85
CA ALA A 529 -4.53 -7.84 19.61
C ALA A 529 -3.23 -7.07 19.33
N CYS A 530 -3.20 -5.76 19.61
CA CYS A 530 -2.02 -4.92 19.45
C CYS A 530 -0.89 -5.37 20.39
N ALA A 531 -1.18 -5.56 21.68
CA ALA A 531 -0.18 -5.98 22.67
C ALA A 531 0.42 -7.36 22.32
N ILE A 532 -0.43 -8.36 22.03
CA ILE A 532 0.03 -9.72 21.67
C ILE A 532 0.75 -9.70 20.32
N GLY A 533 0.25 -8.95 19.34
CA GLY A 533 0.86 -8.79 18.02
C GLY A 533 2.26 -8.17 18.09
N LEU A 534 2.46 -7.18 18.97
CA LEU A 534 3.76 -6.56 19.20
C LEU A 534 4.73 -7.52 19.92
N ALA A 535 4.27 -8.25 20.93
CA ALA A 535 5.08 -9.28 21.58
C ALA A 535 5.54 -10.36 20.60
N ALA A 536 4.66 -10.81 19.70
CA ALA A 536 5.00 -11.76 18.64
C ALA A 536 6.00 -11.17 17.63
N LEU A 537 5.90 -9.87 17.31
CA LEU A 537 6.86 -9.18 16.46
C LEU A 537 8.25 -9.12 17.11
N ILE A 538 8.33 -8.80 18.40
CA ILE A 538 9.59 -8.83 19.17
C ILE A 538 10.18 -10.24 19.15
N GLY A 539 9.37 -11.28 19.39
CA GLY A 539 9.80 -12.68 19.28
C GLY A 539 10.35 -13.05 17.89
N LEU A 540 9.73 -12.53 16.82
CA LEU A 540 10.19 -12.71 15.44
C LEU A 540 11.54 -12.02 15.21
N LEU A 541 11.73 -10.80 15.73
CA LEU A 541 12.98 -10.05 15.64
C LEU A 541 14.12 -10.78 16.40
N VAL A 542 13.85 -11.28 17.61
CA VAL A 542 14.79 -12.11 18.36
C VAL A 542 15.16 -13.35 17.56
N ARG A 543 14.18 -14.05 16.95
CA ARG A 543 14.44 -15.19 16.07
C ARG A 543 15.30 -14.80 14.86
N ALA A 544 15.07 -13.64 14.25
CA ALA A 544 15.87 -13.15 13.13
C ALA A 544 17.32 -12.86 13.55
N VAL A 545 17.55 -12.28 14.73
CA VAL A 545 18.89 -12.07 15.28
C VAL A 545 19.60 -13.40 15.57
N VAL A 546 18.91 -14.38 16.15
CA VAL A 546 19.48 -15.72 16.37
C VAL A 546 19.85 -16.39 15.05
N LEU A 547 19.00 -16.29 14.03
CA LEU A 547 19.30 -16.80 12.69
C LEU A 547 20.48 -16.07 12.05
N LEU A 548 20.55 -14.74 12.17
CA LEU A 548 21.67 -13.94 11.68
C LEU A 548 22.99 -14.41 12.30
N HIS A 549 23.01 -14.62 13.61
CA HIS A 549 24.20 -15.10 14.32
C HIS A 549 24.61 -16.51 13.90
N ARG A 550 23.65 -17.42 13.68
CA ARG A 550 23.91 -18.77 13.16
C ARG A 550 24.49 -18.72 11.74
N LEU A 551 23.87 -17.95 10.84
CA LEU A 551 24.33 -17.78 9.47
C LEU A 551 25.73 -17.15 9.44
N ARG A 552 25.98 -16.13 10.25
CA ARG A 552 27.29 -15.49 10.39
C ARG A 552 28.37 -16.48 10.80
N ARG A 553 28.08 -17.38 11.74
CA ARG A 553 29.03 -18.44 12.13
C ARG A 553 29.36 -19.38 10.98
N VAL A 554 28.35 -19.77 10.18
CA VAL A 554 28.54 -20.63 9.01
C VAL A 554 29.37 -19.94 7.94
N GLU A 555 29.04 -18.70 7.59
CA GLU A 555 29.77 -17.91 6.59
C GLU A 555 31.22 -17.64 7.03
N TYR A 556 31.43 -17.33 8.32
CA TYR A 556 32.76 -17.15 8.87
C TYR A 556 33.59 -18.42 8.81
N ALA A 557 33.02 -19.57 9.17
CA ALA A 557 33.73 -20.85 9.10
C ALA A 557 34.14 -21.20 7.66
N GLY A 558 33.27 -20.91 6.68
CA GLY A 558 33.58 -21.10 5.26
C GLY A 558 34.72 -20.19 4.78
N LEU A 559 34.69 -18.91 5.15
CA LEU A 559 35.75 -17.96 4.79
C LEU A 559 37.09 -18.30 5.46
N ALA A 560 37.06 -18.64 6.76
CA ALA A 560 38.24 -18.94 7.56
C ALA A 560 38.90 -20.29 7.22
N ALA A 561 38.22 -21.16 6.46
CA ALA A 561 38.79 -22.41 5.96
C ALA A 561 39.79 -22.20 4.80
N THR A 562 39.90 -20.97 4.26
CA THR A 562 40.88 -20.64 3.22
C THR A 562 42.29 -20.77 3.79
N PRO A 563 43.20 -21.54 3.17
CA PRO A 563 44.56 -21.69 3.66
C PRO A 563 45.37 -20.39 3.50
N GLY A 564 46.32 -20.16 4.41
CA GLY A 564 47.26 -19.03 4.32
C GLY A 564 46.72 -17.67 4.81
N LEU A 565 45.58 -17.63 5.49
CA LEU A 565 45.03 -16.38 6.04
C LEU A 565 45.84 -15.88 7.24
N SER A 566 46.17 -14.58 7.23
CA SER A 566 46.76 -13.90 8.38
C SER A 566 45.73 -13.63 9.48
N ALA A 567 46.19 -13.22 10.66
CA ALA A 567 45.30 -12.76 11.74
C ALA A 567 44.45 -11.55 11.33
N HIS A 568 44.95 -10.71 10.42
CA HIS A 568 44.19 -9.60 9.85
C HIS A 568 43.08 -10.09 8.93
N ASP A 569 43.40 -11.03 8.04
CA ASP A 569 42.42 -11.60 7.12
C ASP A 569 41.29 -12.32 7.87
N LEU A 570 41.61 -13.04 8.96
CA LEU A 570 40.59 -13.65 9.82
C LEU A 570 39.65 -12.60 10.44
N ARG A 571 40.16 -11.43 10.87
CA ARG A 571 39.29 -10.33 11.34
C ARG A 571 38.40 -9.83 10.20
N ARG A 572 38.96 -9.62 9.01
CA ARG A 572 38.20 -9.16 7.83
C ARG A 572 37.15 -10.17 7.37
N CYS A 573 37.46 -11.47 7.38
CA CYS A 573 36.50 -12.55 7.17
C CYS A 573 35.30 -12.45 8.14
N ARG A 574 35.53 -12.01 9.39
CA ARG A 574 34.47 -11.81 10.37
C ARG A 574 33.53 -10.66 9.99
N ASP A 575 34.07 -9.59 9.42
CA ASP A 575 33.27 -8.47 8.90
C ASP A 575 32.46 -8.92 7.69
N VAL A 576 33.11 -9.53 6.69
CA VAL A 576 32.48 -10.03 5.45
C VAL A 576 31.37 -11.04 5.75
N SER A 577 31.59 -11.94 6.72
CA SER A 577 30.59 -12.93 7.13
C SER A 577 29.29 -12.30 7.64
N THR A 578 29.34 -11.09 8.19
CA THR A 578 28.15 -10.37 8.67
C THR A 578 27.28 -9.94 7.49
N TYR A 579 27.89 -9.41 6.43
CA TYR A 579 27.18 -8.99 5.22
C TYR A 579 26.64 -10.18 4.42
N ARG A 580 27.42 -11.26 4.29
CA ARG A 580 26.94 -12.51 3.65
C ARG A 580 25.81 -13.17 4.45
N ALA A 581 25.89 -13.16 5.78
CA ALA A 581 24.82 -13.67 6.62
C ALA A 581 23.55 -12.82 6.51
N LEU A 582 23.67 -11.49 6.45
CA LEU A 582 22.53 -10.60 6.20
C LEU A 582 21.92 -10.86 4.82
N HIS A 583 22.77 -11.07 3.80
CA HIS A 583 22.32 -11.44 2.46
C HIS A 583 21.46 -12.70 2.45
N ARG A 584 21.90 -13.74 3.17
CA ARG A 584 21.14 -14.99 3.30
C ARG A 584 19.90 -14.83 4.17
N LEU A 585 19.96 -14.06 5.27
CA LEU A 585 18.79 -13.80 6.10
C LEU A 585 17.67 -13.14 5.29
N VAL A 586 18.00 -12.09 4.52
CA VAL A 586 17.04 -11.36 3.70
C VAL A 586 16.57 -12.21 2.51
N GLY A 587 17.49 -12.81 1.76
CA GLY A 587 17.18 -13.60 0.57
C GLY A 587 16.44 -14.93 0.84
N GLU A 588 16.80 -15.65 1.91
CA GLU A 588 16.34 -17.01 2.17
C GLU A 588 15.25 -17.11 3.24
N HIS A 589 15.21 -16.16 4.19
CA HIS A 589 14.36 -16.28 5.39
C HIS A 589 13.30 -15.18 5.53
N ALA A 590 13.55 -13.94 5.09
CA ALA A 590 12.64 -12.81 5.36
C ALA A 590 11.20 -13.04 4.91
N VAL A 591 10.99 -13.49 3.66
CA VAL A 591 9.63 -13.77 3.13
C VAL A 591 8.89 -14.80 4.02
N ARG A 592 9.58 -15.85 4.46
CA ARG A 592 9.00 -16.89 5.32
C ARG A 592 8.68 -16.35 6.72
N LEU A 593 9.58 -15.59 7.32
CA LEU A 593 9.38 -14.97 8.64
C LEU A 593 8.16 -14.04 8.65
N VAL A 594 8.04 -13.18 7.64
CA VAL A 594 6.87 -12.30 7.46
C VAL A 594 5.60 -13.12 7.26
N GLY A 595 5.67 -14.24 6.53
CA GLY A 595 4.54 -15.14 6.33
C GLY A 595 4.06 -15.80 7.61
N CYS A 596 4.99 -16.26 8.46
CA CYS A 596 4.66 -16.82 9.77
C CYS A 596 4.00 -15.78 10.69
N TYR A 597 4.51 -14.54 10.69
CA TYR A 597 3.91 -13.45 11.46
C TYR A 597 2.50 -13.11 10.97
N ALA A 598 2.31 -13.00 9.65
CA ALA A 598 0.99 -12.75 9.08
C ALA A 598 -0.03 -13.86 9.42
N ALA A 599 0.39 -15.13 9.38
CA ALA A 599 -0.46 -16.26 9.78
C ALA A 599 -0.84 -16.21 11.28
N PHE A 600 0.12 -15.89 12.15
CA PHE A 600 -0.14 -15.69 13.58
C PHE A 600 -1.15 -14.55 13.82
N CYS A 601 -0.94 -13.39 13.20
CA CYS A 601 -1.85 -12.26 13.32
C CYS A 601 -3.26 -12.58 12.81
N ALA A 602 -3.40 -13.34 11.72
CA ALA A 602 -4.70 -13.76 11.21
C ALA A 602 -5.48 -14.62 12.22
N ILE A 603 -4.80 -15.55 12.91
CA ILE A 603 -5.40 -16.38 13.96
C ILE A 603 -5.80 -15.51 15.15
N LEU A 604 -4.88 -14.69 15.65
CA LEU A 604 -5.11 -13.78 16.78
C LEU A 604 -6.33 -12.89 16.56
N VAL A 605 -6.39 -12.24 15.39
CA VAL A 605 -7.49 -11.36 15.00
C VAL A 605 -8.81 -12.10 14.91
N THR A 606 -8.81 -13.33 14.36
CA THR A 606 -10.02 -14.15 14.28
C THR A 606 -10.61 -14.41 15.67
N LEU A 607 -9.75 -14.75 16.64
CA LEU A 607 -10.15 -14.94 18.04
C LEU A 607 -10.70 -13.64 18.65
N CYS A 608 -10.06 -12.50 18.39
CA CYS A 608 -10.52 -11.19 18.85
C CYS A 608 -11.86 -10.78 18.22
N CYS A 609 -12.11 -11.12 16.95
CA CYS A 609 -13.40 -10.87 16.30
C CYS A 609 -14.52 -11.71 16.90
N ALA A 610 -14.26 -12.99 17.18
CA ALA A 610 -15.22 -13.87 17.85
C ALA A 610 -15.53 -13.33 19.26
N ALA A 611 -14.51 -12.92 20.00
CA ALA A 611 -14.68 -12.35 21.33
C ALA A 611 -15.38 -10.97 21.32
N ALA A 612 -15.18 -10.15 20.30
CA ALA A 612 -15.94 -8.90 20.14
C ALA A 612 -17.43 -9.17 19.85
N LEU A 613 -17.75 -10.21 19.07
CA LEU A 613 -19.13 -10.60 18.75
C LEU A 613 -19.85 -11.31 19.90
N SER A 614 -19.16 -11.75 20.96
CA SER A 614 -19.83 -12.31 22.13
C SER A 614 -20.53 -11.24 22.97
N GLY A 615 -20.15 -9.97 22.82
CA GLY A 615 -20.65 -8.87 23.65
C GLY A 615 -20.12 -8.88 25.09
N GLU A 616 -19.29 -9.87 25.44
CA GLU A 616 -18.76 -10.02 26.79
C GLU A 616 -17.44 -9.25 26.96
N ARG A 617 -17.41 -8.36 27.95
CA ARG A 617 -16.18 -7.72 28.40
C ARG A 617 -15.60 -8.52 29.58
N PRO A 618 -14.35 -9.01 29.50
CA PRO A 618 -13.70 -9.69 30.61
C PRO A 618 -13.66 -8.81 31.87
N SER A 619 -14.16 -9.31 32.99
CA SER A 619 -14.21 -8.54 34.24
C SER A 619 -12.85 -8.57 34.96
N PRO A 620 -12.30 -7.41 35.36
CA PRO A 620 -11.06 -7.37 36.15
C PRO A 620 -11.24 -7.96 37.56
N LEU A 621 -12.49 -8.06 38.04
CA LEU A 621 -12.88 -8.59 39.35
C LEU A 621 -13.22 -10.10 39.30
N SER A 622 -12.94 -10.76 38.19
CA SER A 622 -13.20 -12.19 38.04
C SER A 622 -12.37 -13.02 39.02
N PRO A 623 -12.95 -14.05 39.68
CA PRO A 623 -12.18 -14.97 40.50
C PRO A 623 -11.18 -15.81 39.68
N SER A 624 -11.37 -15.86 38.36
CA SER A 624 -10.45 -16.55 37.45
C SER A 624 -9.32 -15.62 36.98
N GLY A 625 -8.09 -15.90 37.39
CA GLY A 625 -6.93 -15.02 37.14
C GLY A 625 -6.59 -14.77 35.65
N TRP A 626 -7.12 -15.57 34.72
CA TRP A 626 -6.91 -15.36 33.29
C TRP A 626 -7.69 -14.15 32.72
N GLN A 627 -8.88 -13.84 33.26
CA GLN A 627 -9.66 -12.67 32.82
C GLN A 627 -8.98 -11.36 33.25
N THR A 628 -8.41 -11.34 34.46
CA THR A 628 -7.56 -10.23 34.94
C THR A 628 -6.36 -10.03 34.03
N ALA A 629 -5.69 -11.12 33.61
CA ALA A 629 -4.55 -11.04 32.68
C ALA A 629 -4.94 -10.48 31.30
N ILE A 630 -6.09 -10.89 30.75
CA ILE A 630 -6.61 -10.35 29.48
C ILE A 630 -6.91 -8.86 29.62
N HIS A 631 -7.63 -8.46 30.67
CA HIS A 631 -7.97 -7.06 30.91
C HIS A 631 -6.71 -6.19 31.04
N TRP A 632 -5.75 -6.62 31.85
CA TRP A 632 -4.46 -5.92 32.00
C TRP A 632 -3.71 -5.79 30.67
N THR A 633 -3.70 -6.85 29.86
CA THR A 633 -3.02 -6.85 28.56
C THR A 633 -3.71 -5.93 27.56
N ALA A 634 -5.05 -5.96 27.51
CA ALA A 634 -5.84 -5.08 26.68
C ALA A 634 -5.62 -3.61 27.06
N GLU A 635 -5.63 -3.28 28.36
CA GLU A 635 -5.38 -1.92 28.86
C GLU A 635 -3.99 -1.39 28.48
N ARG A 636 -2.95 -2.23 28.53
CA ARG A 636 -1.61 -1.87 28.03
C ARG A 636 -1.64 -1.64 26.51
N GLY A 637 -2.36 -2.47 25.77
CA GLY A 637 -2.58 -2.30 24.34
C GLY A 637 -3.31 -1.00 24.00
N ASP A 638 -4.39 -0.70 24.70
CA ASP A 638 -5.17 0.53 24.56
C ASP A 638 -4.31 1.75 24.86
N THR A 639 -3.49 1.69 25.92
CA THR A 639 -2.52 2.74 26.22
C THR A 639 -1.55 2.96 25.04
N LEU A 640 -0.98 1.89 24.47
CA LEU A 640 -0.09 1.98 23.31
C LEU A 640 -0.79 2.58 22.09
N LEU A 641 -2.03 2.18 21.83
CA LEU A 641 -2.86 2.70 20.75
C LEU A 641 -3.26 4.17 20.98
N GLY A 642 -3.56 4.57 22.20
CA GLY A 642 -3.88 5.95 22.59
C GLY A 642 -2.71 6.92 22.44
N TRP A 643 -1.48 6.43 22.63
CA TRP A 643 -0.26 7.22 22.36
C TRP A 643 0.14 7.22 20.88
N LEU A 644 -0.49 6.41 20.03
CA LEU A 644 -0.15 6.30 18.62
C LEU A 644 -0.19 7.65 17.89
N PRO A 645 -1.20 8.54 18.04
CA PRO A 645 -1.17 9.87 17.42
C PRO A 645 0.06 10.70 17.80
N VAL A 646 0.50 10.60 19.06
CA VAL A 646 1.69 11.30 19.56
C VAL A 646 2.96 10.69 19.00
N VAL A 647 3.06 9.34 18.95
CA VAL A 647 4.18 8.63 18.33
C VAL A 647 4.29 8.97 16.86
N MET A 648 3.17 9.04 16.14
CA MET A 648 3.15 9.45 14.72
C MET A 648 3.61 10.90 14.55
N ALA A 649 3.17 11.82 15.41
CA ALA A 649 3.63 13.21 15.40
C ALA A 649 5.14 13.32 15.70
N ALA A 650 5.63 12.57 16.69
CA ALA A 650 7.05 12.51 17.04
C ALA A 650 7.90 11.89 15.93
N LEU A 651 7.41 10.81 15.29
CA LEU A 651 8.06 10.21 14.12
C LEU A 651 8.10 11.20 12.95
N GLY A 652 7.02 11.94 12.69
CA GLY A 652 7.00 13.01 11.69
C GLY A 652 8.05 14.09 11.97
N LEU A 653 8.17 14.53 13.23
CA LEU A 653 9.20 15.47 13.66
C LEU A 653 10.62 14.89 13.51
N LEU A 654 10.81 13.60 13.80
CA LEU A 654 12.09 12.93 13.68
C LEU A 654 12.50 12.74 12.22
N VAL A 655 11.55 12.40 11.34
CA VAL A 655 11.74 12.37 9.89
C VAL A 655 12.13 13.77 9.36
N TYR A 656 11.54 14.83 9.93
CA TYR A 656 11.90 16.21 9.59
C TYR A 656 13.33 16.57 10.03
N ARG A 657 13.71 16.20 11.26
CA ARG A 657 15.00 16.59 11.85
C ARG A 657 16.18 15.69 11.45
N THR A 658 15.93 14.42 11.15
CA THR A 658 16.98 13.40 11.08
C THR A 658 17.02 12.70 9.71
N ASP A 659 18.10 12.92 8.97
CA ASP A 659 18.29 12.37 7.62
C ASP A 659 18.32 10.84 7.58
N SER A 660 18.84 10.17 8.62
CA SER A 660 18.86 8.70 8.68
C SER A 660 17.46 8.11 8.84
N VAL A 661 16.63 8.70 9.72
CA VAL A 661 15.24 8.28 9.93
C VAL A 661 14.40 8.57 8.69
N ARG A 662 14.60 9.74 8.06
CA ARG A 662 13.96 10.07 6.78
C ARG A 662 14.27 9.05 5.70
N ARG A 663 15.54 8.63 5.57
CA ARG A 663 15.95 7.59 4.61
C ARG A 663 15.27 6.25 4.91
N SER A 664 15.28 5.80 6.17
CA SER A 664 14.64 4.53 6.56
C SER A 664 13.13 4.48 6.28
N VAL A 665 12.40 5.55 6.63
CA VAL A 665 10.96 5.65 6.34
C VAL A 665 10.71 5.80 4.84
N GLY A 666 11.59 6.54 4.14
CA GLY A 666 11.55 6.74 2.70
C GLY A 666 11.58 5.43 1.90
N VAL A 667 12.31 4.41 2.36
CA VAL A 667 12.35 3.09 1.71
C VAL A 667 10.96 2.45 1.58
N ILE A 668 10.19 2.43 2.67
CA ILE A 668 8.84 1.85 2.68
C ILE A 668 7.95 2.64 1.72
N TRP A 669 8.09 3.97 1.74
CA TRP A 669 7.32 4.86 0.90
C TRP A 669 7.65 4.69 -0.59
N ASP A 670 8.93 4.61 -0.96
CA ASP A 670 9.40 4.42 -2.34
C ASP A 670 8.89 3.11 -2.94
N VAL A 671 8.68 2.07 -2.12
CA VAL A 671 8.08 0.81 -2.58
C VAL A 671 6.55 0.95 -2.72
N CYS A 672 5.88 1.59 -1.75
CA CYS A 672 4.43 1.73 -1.76
C CYS A 672 3.93 2.68 -2.85
N THR A 673 4.71 3.72 -3.18
CA THR A 673 4.37 4.78 -4.14
C THR A 673 4.95 4.56 -5.53
N PHE A 674 5.62 3.43 -5.79
CA PHE A 674 5.96 3.04 -7.16
C PHE A 674 4.71 2.74 -7.99
N TRP A 675 3.68 2.16 -7.37
CA TRP A 675 2.49 1.71 -8.08
C TRP A 675 1.46 2.82 -8.21
N PRO A 676 0.84 2.97 -9.38
CA PRO A 676 -0.15 4.01 -9.55
C PRO A 676 -1.43 3.71 -8.76
N ARG A 677 -2.20 4.75 -8.45
CA ARG A 677 -3.44 4.62 -7.69
C ARG A 677 -4.49 3.89 -8.55
N ALA A 678 -4.93 2.73 -8.09
CA ALA A 678 -5.79 1.84 -8.87
C ALA A 678 -6.87 1.13 -8.03
N ALA A 679 -6.64 0.95 -6.72
CA ALA A 679 -7.55 0.29 -5.80
C ALA A 679 -8.19 1.26 -4.80
N HIS A 680 -7.42 2.22 -4.30
CA HIS A 680 -7.87 3.14 -3.25
C HIS A 680 -7.54 4.61 -3.60
N PRO A 681 -8.51 5.53 -3.58
CA PRO A 681 -8.29 6.92 -3.99
C PRO A 681 -7.41 7.72 -3.02
N LEU A 682 -7.41 7.34 -1.74
CA LEU A 682 -6.55 7.92 -0.69
C LEU A 682 -5.16 7.28 -0.62
N ALA A 683 -4.81 6.40 -1.55
CA ALA A 683 -3.41 6.04 -1.70
C ALA A 683 -2.63 7.30 -2.14
N PRO A 684 -1.37 7.45 -1.73
CA PRO A 684 -0.51 8.54 -2.17
C PRO A 684 -0.29 8.53 -3.70
N PRO A 685 0.05 9.69 -4.30
CA PRO A 685 0.45 9.76 -5.70
C PRO A 685 1.70 8.92 -5.96
N SER A 686 1.85 8.47 -7.21
CA SER A 686 2.97 7.63 -7.58
C SER A 686 4.07 8.44 -8.25
N TYR A 687 5.29 8.37 -7.72
CA TYR A 687 6.44 9.04 -8.36
C TYR A 687 6.74 8.47 -9.74
N ALA A 688 6.36 7.22 -10.03
CA ALA A 688 6.57 6.58 -11.32
C ALA A 688 5.67 7.17 -12.42
N GLU A 689 4.53 7.78 -12.06
CA GLU A 689 3.69 8.57 -12.99
C GLU A 689 4.42 9.84 -13.50
N ARG A 690 5.56 10.18 -12.88
CA ARG A 690 6.49 11.22 -13.34
C ARG A 690 7.79 10.65 -13.90
N ALA A 691 8.44 9.79 -13.12
CA ALA A 691 9.79 9.33 -13.40
C ALA A 691 9.89 8.52 -14.69
N VAL A 692 8.90 7.66 -14.97
CA VAL A 692 8.91 6.83 -16.18
C VAL A 692 8.76 7.70 -17.44
N PRO A 693 7.74 8.58 -17.56
CA PRO A 693 7.62 9.51 -18.68
C PRO A 693 8.82 10.43 -18.92
N GLU A 694 9.42 10.99 -17.85
CA GLU A 694 10.59 11.88 -17.96
C GLU A 694 11.82 11.13 -18.50
N LEU A 695 12.09 9.93 -17.98
CA LEU A 695 13.20 9.08 -18.45
C LEU A 695 12.98 8.64 -19.91
N GLN A 696 11.76 8.26 -20.28
CA GLN A 696 11.43 7.93 -21.67
C GLN A 696 11.67 9.12 -22.60
N THR A 697 11.20 10.31 -22.20
CA THR A 697 11.34 11.54 -22.97
C THR A 697 12.82 11.91 -23.13
N ARG A 698 13.63 11.80 -22.07
CA ARG A 698 15.07 12.06 -22.14
C ARG A 698 15.79 11.10 -23.07
N VAL A 699 15.56 9.79 -22.92
CA VAL A 699 16.22 8.76 -23.74
C VAL A 699 15.80 8.88 -25.20
N ALA A 700 14.50 8.95 -25.48
CA ALA A 700 14.00 9.07 -26.85
C ALA A 700 14.42 10.40 -27.48
N GLY A 701 14.36 11.50 -26.72
CA GLY A 701 14.72 12.84 -27.18
C GLY A 701 16.18 12.91 -27.63
N LEU A 702 17.13 12.47 -26.79
CA LEU A 702 18.55 12.52 -27.13
C LEU A 702 18.95 11.62 -28.31
N LEU A 703 18.28 10.49 -28.48
CA LEU A 703 18.48 9.57 -29.61
C LEU A 703 17.82 10.08 -30.91
N ALA A 704 16.77 10.90 -30.79
CA ALA A 704 16.02 11.46 -31.92
C ALA A 704 16.63 12.74 -32.50
N LEU A 705 17.58 13.37 -31.79
CA LEU A 705 18.25 14.59 -32.24
C LEU A 705 18.93 14.41 -33.62
N PRO A 706 18.97 15.46 -34.47
CA PRO A 706 19.64 15.42 -35.77
C PRO A 706 21.15 15.12 -35.67
N PRO A 707 21.76 14.44 -36.66
CA PRO A 707 23.19 14.04 -36.63
C PRO A 707 24.19 15.15 -36.28
N HIS A 708 23.88 16.39 -36.65
CA HIS A 708 24.74 17.55 -36.43
C HIS A 708 24.51 18.25 -35.08
N HIS A 709 23.50 17.83 -34.32
CA HIS A 709 23.19 18.45 -33.03
C HIS A 709 24.20 17.99 -31.98
N GLY A 710 24.88 18.95 -31.33
CA GLY A 710 25.99 18.67 -30.40
C GLY A 710 25.62 17.84 -29.17
N ASP A 711 24.34 17.70 -28.85
CA ASP A 711 23.86 16.91 -27.70
C ASP A 711 23.29 15.54 -28.09
N ARG A 712 23.31 15.19 -29.39
CA ARG A 712 22.86 13.89 -29.88
C ARG A 712 23.70 12.75 -29.30
N MET A 713 23.02 11.67 -28.96
CA MET A 713 23.64 10.41 -28.53
C MET A 713 23.39 9.32 -29.57
N ASP A 714 24.38 8.47 -29.81
CA ASP A 714 24.27 7.32 -30.72
C ASP A 714 23.72 6.08 -30.01
N GLY A 715 23.96 5.98 -28.70
CA GLY A 715 23.43 4.93 -27.86
C GLY A 715 23.32 5.34 -26.39
N VAL A 716 22.53 4.58 -25.63
CA VAL A 716 22.29 4.82 -24.20
C VAL A 716 22.57 3.55 -23.40
N ILE A 717 23.36 3.64 -22.33
CA ILE A 717 23.42 2.66 -21.25
C ILE A 717 22.48 3.16 -20.16
N LEU A 718 21.36 2.47 -19.96
CA LEU A 718 20.43 2.77 -18.89
C LEU A 718 20.83 1.96 -17.65
N SER A 719 21.40 2.63 -16.65
CA SER A 719 21.95 2.02 -15.44
C SER A 719 20.96 2.18 -14.28
N GLY A 720 20.33 1.09 -13.85
CA GLY A 720 19.40 1.07 -12.71
C GLY A 720 20.03 0.43 -11.47
N HIS A 721 19.97 1.13 -10.33
CA HIS A 721 20.35 0.59 -9.02
C HIS A 721 19.13 0.28 -8.16
N SER A 722 19.02 -0.91 -7.58
CA SER A 722 17.96 -1.23 -6.60
C SER A 722 16.57 -0.92 -7.15
N GLN A 723 15.77 -0.04 -6.53
CA GLN A 723 14.48 0.44 -7.06
C GLN A 723 14.58 1.04 -8.48
N GLY A 724 15.71 1.66 -8.83
CA GLY A 724 16.00 2.15 -10.17
C GLY A 724 15.97 1.04 -11.23
N THR A 725 16.26 -0.23 -10.86
CA THR A 725 16.09 -1.36 -11.80
C THR A 725 14.63 -1.57 -12.21
N VAL A 726 13.69 -1.34 -11.28
CA VAL A 726 12.25 -1.46 -11.49
C VAL A 726 11.75 -0.32 -12.38
N ILE A 727 12.22 0.91 -12.12
CA ILE A 727 11.92 2.09 -12.94
C ILE A 727 12.45 1.91 -14.36
N CYS A 728 13.72 1.53 -14.51
CA CYS A 728 14.35 1.30 -15.81
C CYS A 728 13.63 0.20 -16.60
N ALA A 729 13.21 -0.90 -15.95
CA ALA A 729 12.43 -1.95 -16.60
C ALA A 729 11.10 -1.41 -17.17
N ALA A 730 10.39 -0.56 -16.42
CA ALA A 730 9.17 0.09 -16.89
C ALA A 730 9.43 1.05 -18.06
N VAL A 731 10.48 1.88 -17.97
CA VAL A 731 10.92 2.79 -19.05
C VAL A 731 11.19 2.00 -20.34
N LEU A 732 11.96 0.92 -20.25
CA LEU A 732 12.32 0.10 -21.40
C LEU A 732 11.10 -0.56 -22.05
N LEU A 733 10.17 -1.10 -21.26
CA LEU A 733 8.95 -1.75 -21.79
C LEU A 733 8.05 -0.78 -22.57
N GLN A 734 8.04 0.49 -22.20
CA GLN A 734 7.27 1.52 -22.90
C GLN A 734 8.08 2.31 -23.93
N LEU A 735 9.39 2.10 -24.02
CA LEU A 735 10.23 2.79 -24.99
C LEU A 735 9.97 2.22 -26.42
N PRO A 736 9.80 3.07 -27.45
CA PRO A 736 9.63 2.62 -28.83
C PRO A 736 10.75 1.66 -29.27
N ARG A 737 10.39 0.63 -30.06
CA ARG A 737 11.32 -0.45 -30.48
C ARG A 737 12.60 0.09 -31.15
N ARG A 738 12.47 1.16 -31.95
CA ARG A 738 13.62 1.82 -32.61
C ARG A 738 14.65 2.38 -31.63
N TRP A 739 14.20 2.91 -30.49
CA TRP A 739 15.07 3.48 -29.46
C TRP A 739 15.62 2.40 -28.53
N ARG A 740 14.81 1.39 -28.19
CA ARG A 740 15.28 0.21 -27.43
C ARG A 740 16.48 -0.48 -28.07
N ARG A 741 16.53 -0.56 -29.40
CA ARG A 741 17.66 -1.15 -30.14
C ARG A 741 18.98 -0.37 -30.01
N ARG A 742 18.92 0.85 -29.48
CA ARG A 742 20.08 1.70 -29.18
C ARG A 742 20.28 1.88 -27.68
N THR A 743 19.65 1.03 -26.87
CA THR A 743 19.74 1.08 -25.42
C THR A 743 20.26 -0.25 -24.88
N TRP A 744 21.20 -0.19 -23.94
CA TRP A 744 21.67 -1.33 -23.16
C TRP A 744 21.29 -1.14 -21.70
N PHE A 745 20.73 -2.17 -21.07
CA PHE A 745 20.29 -2.10 -19.67
C PHE A 745 21.35 -2.65 -18.74
N PHE A 746 21.82 -1.85 -17.79
CA PHE A 746 22.62 -2.28 -16.65
C PHE A 746 21.76 -2.32 -15.40
N SER A 747 21.64 -3.49 -14.77
CA SER A 747 20.95 -3.63 -13.48
C SER A 747 21.94 -4.06 -12.39
N TYR A 748 21.88 -3.42 -11.23
CA TYR A 748 22.74 -3.76 -10.09
C TYR A 748 22.03 -3.46 -8.77
N GLY A 749 22.37 -4.21 -7.72
CA GLY A 749 21.50 -4.30 -6.54
C GLY A 749 20.08 -4.77 -6.90
N CYS A 750 19.96 -5.59 -7.95
CA CYS A 750 18.70 -5.85 -8.65
C CYS A 750 17.74 -6.71 -7.83
N GLN A 751 16.52 -6.21 -7.63
CA GLN A 751 15.48 -6.86 -6.81
C GLN A 751 14.44 -7.64 -7.63
N LEU A 752 14.59 -7.66 -8.96
CA LEU A 752 13.60 -8.20 -9.89
C LEU A 752 13.32 -9.69 -9.67
N THR A 753 14.32 -10.49 -9.30
CA THR A 753 14.15 -11.94 -9.09
C THR A 753 13.63 -12.25 -7.68
N ARG A 754 14.43 -11.99 -6.64
CA ARG A 754 14.18 -12.47 -5.27
C ARG A 754 13.03 -11.79 -4.53
N LEU A 755 12.64 -10.59 -4.93
CA LEU A 755 11.60 -9.81 -4.27
C LEU A 755 10.45 -9.50 -5.23
N TYR A 756 10.68 -8.62 -6.20
CA TYR A 756 9.62 -8.13 -7.09
C TYR A 756 8.98 -9.25 -7.91
N GLY A 757 9.76 -10.20 -8.45
CA GLY A 757 9.23 -11.31 -9.24
C GLY A 757 8.38 -12.30 -8.44
N ARG A 758 8.55 -12.33 -7.12
CA ARG A 758 7.77 -13.20 -6.22
C ARG A 758 6.51 -12.51 -5.69
N VAL A 759 6.60 -11.22 -5.38
CA VAL A 759 5.50 -10.42 -4.81
C VAL A 759 4.61 -9.83 -5.90
N PHE A 760 5.19 -9.42 -7.03
CA PHE A 760 4.53 -8.81 -8.19
C PHE A 760 4.75 -9.65 -9.46
N PRO A 761 4.35 -10.94 -9.44
CA PRO A 761 4.73 -11.91 -10.48
C PRO A 761 4.19 -11.56 -11.87
N SER A 762 3.07 -10.85 -11.95
CA SER A 762 2.47 -10.48 -13.23
C SER A 762 3.23 -9.36 -13.96
N TYR A 763 4.18 -8.70 -13.28
CA TYR A 763 5.02 -7.64 -13.83
C TYR A 763 6.48 -8.06 -13.97
N PHE A 764 7.00 -8.79 -12.98
CA PHE A 764 8.42 -9.14 -12.88
C PHE A 764 8.67 -10.63 -12.63
N GLY A 765 7.65 -11.49 -12.77
CA GLY A 765 7.83 -12.93 -12.67
C GLY A 765 8.69 -13.50 -13.81
N PRO A 766 9.08 -14.78 -13.76
CA PRO A 766 10.05 -15.36 -14.71
C PRO A 766 9.68 -15.20 -16.19
N GLU A 767 8.40 -15.35 -16.53
CA GLU A 767 7.89 -15.14 -17.89
C GLU A 767 7.96 -13.68 -18.32
N ARG A 768 7.72 -12.76 -17.38
CA ARG A 768 7.71 -11.32 -17.63
C ARG A 768 9.12 -10.74 -17.77
N LEU A 769 10.09 -11.29 -17.03
CA LEU A 769 11.50 -10.97 -17.23
C LEU A 769 12.02 -11.50 -18.57
N ARG A 770 11.53 -12.66 -19.04
CA ARG A 770 11.80 -13.14 -20.40
C ARG A 770 11.19 -12.24 -21.47
N ALA A 771 9.97 -11.73 -21.25
CA ALA A 771 9.36 -10.75 -22.16
C ALA A 771 10.19 -9.44 -22.22
N LEU A 772 10.71 -8.97 -21.07
CA LEU A 772 11.64 -7.85 -21.02
C LEU A 772 12.94 -8.15 -21.78
N ALA A 773 13.53 -9.33 -21.61
CA ALA A 773 14.72 -9.75 -22.34
C ALA A 773 14.48 -9.82 -23.86
N GLY A 774 13.34 -10.39 -24.28
CA GLY A 774 12.91 -10.40 -25.68
C GLY A 774 12.74 -8.98 -26.24
N ALA A 775 12.16 -8.08 -25.44
CA ALA A 775 12.04 -6.66 -25.73
C ALA A 775 13.39 -5.94 -25.89
N LEU A 776 14.45 -6.45 -25.27
CA LEU A 776 15.83 -5.93 -25.34
C LEU A 776 16.71 -6.72 -26.32
N THR A 777 16.16 -7.70 -27.03
CA THR A 777 16.92 -8.50 -28.01
C THR A 777 17.15 -7.69 -29.29
N TRP A 778 18.41 -7.49 -29.62
CA TRP A 778 18.82 -6.83 -30.86
C TRP A 778 18.71 -7.79 -32.07
N PRO A 779 18.68 -7.29 -33.32
CA PRO A 779 18.54 -8.15 -34.50
C PRO A 779 19.60 -9.25 -34.64
N GLY A 780 20.79 -9.05 -34.06
CA GLY A 780 21.86 -10.06 -34.01
C GLY A 780 21.68 -11.14 -32.93
N GLY A 781 20.54 -11.18 -32.23
CA GLY A 781 20.24 -12.18 -31.20
C GLY A 781 20.80 -11.88 -29.80
N HIS A 782 21.62 -10.82 -29.65
CA HIS A 782 22.12 -10.39 -28.35
C HIS A 782 21.03 -9.70 -27.52
N VAL A 783 20.89 -10.10 -26.26
CA VAL A 783 20.02 -9.41 -25.30
C VAL A 783 20.81 -8.21 -24.73
N ALA A 784 20.34 -6.99 -24.92
CA ALA A 784 21.04 -5.79 -24.43
C ALA A 784 20.79 -5.55 -22.94
N TRP A 785 21.16 -6.53 -22.09
CA TRP A 785 20.99 -6.49 -20.64
C TRP A 785 22.13 -7.20 -19.92
N THR A 786 22.84 -6.47 -19.06
CA THR A 786 23.83 -7.01 -18.12
C THR A 786 23.39 -6.74 -16.68
N ASN A 787 23.35 -7.79 -15.85
CA ASN A 787 23.11 -7.68 -14.41
C ASN A 787 24.43 -7.82 -13.63
N PHE A 788 24.60 -7.06 -12.54
CA PHE A 788 25.72 -7.17 -11.61
C PHE A 788 25.21 -7.47 -10.20
N TRP A 789 25.83 -8.43 -9.53
CA TRP A 789 25.40 -8.90 -8.21
C TRP A 789 26.60 -9.36 -7.36
N ARG A 790 26.41 -9.49 -6.04
CA ARG A 790 27.45 -9.99 -5.11
C ARG A 790 26.83 -10.57 -3.84
N ASP A 791 27.57 -11.46 -3.18
CA ASP A 791 27.10 -12.21 -2.00
C ASP A 791 26.96 -11.38 -0.72
N THR A 792 27.40 -10.13 -0.72
CA THR A 792 27.29 -9.17 0.40
C THR A 792 26.11 -8.21 0.26
N ASP A 793 25.40 -8.23 -0.88
CA ASP A 793 24.26 -7.33 -1.13
C ASP A 793 22.95 -7.98 -0.67
N PRO A 794 22.31 -7.53 0.42
CA PRO A 794 21.13 -8.21 0.94
C PRO A 794 19.87 -8.14 0.09
N LEU A 795 19.85 -7.29 -0.93
CA LEU A 795 18.68 -7.07 -1.78
C LEU A 795 18.95 -7.50 -3.22
N GLY A 796 20.16 -7.29 -3.71
CA GLY A 796 20.60 -7.61 -5.06
C GLY A 796 20.72 -9.11 -5.31
N TRP A 797 20.25 -9.56 -6.47
CA TRP A 797 20.37 -10.95 -6.89
C TRP A 797 20.64 -11.10 -8.38
N GLN A 798 21.02 -12.33 -8.72
CA GLN A 798 21.13 -12.86 -10.07
C GLN A 798 19.83 -12.69 -10.87
N VAL A 799 19.98 -12.46 -12.18
CA VAL A 799 18.86 -12.37 -13.13
C VAL A 799 19.18 -13.18 -14.38
N SER A 800 18.57 -14.36 -14.50
CA SER A 800 18.83 -15.31 -15.60
C SER A 800 18.27 -14.90 -16.97
N ALA A 801 17.46 -13.83 -17.02
CA ALA A 801 16.88 -13.34 -18.27
C ALA A 801 17.81 -12.42 -19.07
N GLY A 802 18.85 -11.85 -18.44
CA GLY A 802 19.82 -10.99 -19.13
C GLY A 802 20.81 -11.77 -20.01
N GLN A 803 21.56 -11.07 -20.85
CA GLN A 803 22.66 -11.67 -21.62
C GLN A 803 23.81 -12.10 -20.74
N ARG A 804 24.09 -11.32 -19.69
CA ARG A 804 25.17 -11.57 -18.74
C ARG A 804 24.70 -11.29 -17.33
N ASP A 805 25.16 -12.13 -16.43
CA ASP A 805 24.96 -12.01 -14.99
C ASP A 805 26.33 -12.05 -14.33
N VAL A 806 26.88 -10.87 -14.03
CA VAL A 806 28.29 -10.66 -13.68
C VAL A 806 28.42 -10.62 -12.16
N PRO A 807 29.11 -11.59 -11.53
CA PRO A 807 29.45 -11.49 -10.12
C PRO A 807 30.49 -10.38 -9.92
N VAL A 808 30.30 -9.59 -8.87
CA VAL A 808 31.23 -8.53 -8.44
C VAL A 808 31.88 -8.96 -7.14
N ALA A 809 33.21 -8.93 -7.08
CA ALA A 809 33.93 -9.22 -5.84
C ALA A 809 33.63 -8.15 -4.77
N ASP A 810 33.36 -8.59 -3.53
CA ASP A 810 33.19 -7.67 -2.40
C ASP A 810 33.53 -8.36 -1.06
N PRO A 811 34.54 -7.84 -0.33
CA PRO A 811 35.47 -6.80 -0.75
C PRO A 811 36.36 -7.27 -1.92
N GLU A 812 36.97 -6.33 -2.65
CA GLU A 812 37.87 -6.64 -3.78
C GLU A 812 39.08 -7.51 -3.34
N ALA A 813 39.55 -7.31 -2.11
CA ALA A 813 40.53 -8.15 -1.42
C ALA A 813 40.32 -8.08 0.10
N LEU A 814 40.90 -9.02 0.85
CA LEU A 814 40.84 -9.02 2.31
C LEU A 814 41.82 -8.03 2.96
N HIS A 815 42.88 -7.67 2.27
CA HIS A 815 43.92 -6.75 2.73
C HIS A 815 44.24 -5.69 1.66
N PRO A 816 44.87 -4.57 2.02
CA PRO A 816 45.30 -3.56 1.06
C PRO A 816 46.28 -4.15 0.04
N SER A 817 46.30 -3.60 -1.18
CA SER A 817 47.25 -3.97 -2.22
C SER A 817 47.60 -2.75 -3.08
N GLY A 818 48.66 -2.84 -3.89
CA GLY A 818 49.02 -1.75 -4.81
C GLY A 818 49.50 -0.46 -4.14
N GLY A 819 50.02 -0.54 -2.90
CA GLY A 819 50.50 0.62 -2.14
C GLY A 819 49.41 1.33 -1.33
N GLU A 820 48.16 0.85 -1.36
CA GLU A 820 47.09 1.34 -0.50
C GLU A 820 47.35 0.97 0.97
N VAL A 821 46.97 1.88 1.86
CA VAL A 821 47.11 1.70 3.32
C VAL A 821 45.79 1.27 3.96
N ALA A 822 44.66 1.66 3.36
CA ALA A 822 43.33 1.35 3.88
C ALA A 822 42.83 -0.01 3.36
N ASP A 823 42.14 -0.75 4.23
CA ASP A 823 41.47 -1.98 3.82
C ASP A 823 40.45 -1.70 2.72
N PRO A 824 40.34 -2.57 1.69
CA PRO A 824 39.29 -2.46 0.70
C PRO A 824 37.90 -2.44 1.37
N PRO A 825 37.04 -1.47 1.03
CA PRO A 825 35.75 -1.31 1.68
C PRO A 825 34.82 -2.47 1.31
N ILE A 826 33.98 -2.90 2.27
CA ILE A 826 32.87 -3.82 1.98
C ILE A 826 31.70 -2.96 1.52
N ARG A 827 31.40 -2.98 0.22
CA ARG A 827 30.45 -2.04 -0.38
C ARG A 827 28.98 -2.50 -0.30
N SER A 828 28.72 -3.79 -0.06
CA SER A 828 27.40 -4.39 0.23
C SER A 828 26.26 -4.05 -0.75
N HIS A 829 25.45 -3.01 -0.55
CA HIS A 829 24.38 -2.63 -1.50
C HIS A 829 24.77 -1.44 -2.41
N SER A 830 25.96 -0.86 -2.25
CA SER A 830 26.38 0.40 -2.89
C SER A 830 27.65 0.28 -3.74
N GLY A 831 27.97 1.25 -4.58
CA GLY A 831 29.30 1.29 -5.21
C GLY A 831 29.62 0.18 -6.23
N TYR A 832 28.59 -0.30 -6.92
CA TYR A 832 28.75 -1.15 -8.10
C TYR A 832 29.46 -0.44 -9.26
N PRO A 833 29.18 0.85 -9.56
CA PRO A 833 29.83 1.52 -10.69
C PRO A 833 31.35 1.70 -10.55
N GLU A 834 31.89 1.66 -9.33
CA GLU A 834 33.34 1.71 -9.11
C GLU A 834 34.01 0.34 -9.19
N ALA A 835 33.27 -0.76 -9.35
CA ALA A 835 33.85 -2.09 -9.49
C ALA A 835 34.54 -2.28 -10.85
N VAL A 836 35.64 -3.03 -10.87
CA VAL A 836 36.42 -3.31 -12.08
C VAL A 836 35.58 -4.07 -13.12
N GLU A 837 34.74 -4.98 -12.67
CA GLU A 837 33.84 -5.77 -13.53
C GLU A 837 32.80 -4.87 -14.21
N PHE A 838 32.26 -3.89 -13.50
CA PHE A 838 31.30 -2.93 -14.04
C PHE A 838 31.96 -2.01 -15.08
N THR A 839 33.11 -1.43 -14.75
CA THR A 839 33.83 -0.51 -15.64
C THR A 839 34.29 -1.20 -16.92
N ARG A 840 34.78 -2.44 -16.82
CA ARG A 840 35.15 -3.29 -17.95
C ARG A 840 33.95 -3.54 -18.87
N GLU A 841 32.81 -3.91 -18.30
CA GLU A 841 31.61 -4.20 -19.08
C GLU A 841 31.05 -2.94 -19.75
N ARG A 842 31.02 -1.81 -19.03
CA ARG A 842 30.65 -0.51 -19.58
C ARG A 842 31.51 -0.15 -20.79
N ALA A 843 32.82 -0.37 -20.72
CA ALA A 843 33.72 -0.12 -21.84
C ALA A 843 33.41 -1.01 -23.06
N VAL A 844 33.11 -2.29 -22.84
CA VAL A 844 32.69 -3.22 -23.92
C VAL A 844 31.37 -2.76 -24.55
N VAL A 845 30.35 -2.52 -23.75
CA VAL A 845 29.01 -2.13 -24.22
C VAL A 845 29.05 -0.78 -24.93
N SER A 846 29.80 0.19 -24.42
CA SER A 846 29.97 1.49 -25.09
C SER A 846 30.56 1.35 -26.50
N ARG A 847 31.44 0.36 -26.74
CA ARG A 847 31.99 0.09 -28.08
C ARG A 847 30.95 -0.59 -28.98
N LEU A 848 30.11 -1.47 -28.44
CA LEU A 848 29.03 -2.11 -29.19
C LEU A 848 27.96 -1.10 -29.64
N LEU A 849 27.56 -0.19 -28.75
CA LEU A 849 26.60 0.86 -29.04
C LEU A 849 27.10 1.86 -30.10
N ARG A 850 28.43 2.06 -30.17
CA ARG A 850 29.08 2.88 -31.21
C ARG A 850 29.16 2.16 -32.56
N ARG A 851 29.58 0.88 -32.56
CA ARG A 851 29.94 0.14 -33.79
C ARG A 851 28.77 -0.28 -34.69
N THR A 852 27.52 -0.35 -34.23
CA THR A 852 26.43 -0.95 -35.04
C THR A 852 25.03 -0.42 -34.72
N VAL A 853 24.42 0.30 -35.68
CA VAL A 853 23.18 -0.14 -36.37
C VAL A 853 23.32 0.31 -37.84
N PRO A 854 23.69 -0.57 -38.79
CA PRO A 854 23.58 -0.25 -40.21
C PRO A 854 22.12 0.06 -40.53
N SER A 855 21.83 1.20 -41.16
CA SER A 855 20.49 1.41 -41.70
C SER A 855 20.22 0.32 -42.76
N PRO A 856 18.98 -0.16 -42.92
CA PRO A 856 18.66 -0.98 -44.08
C PRO A 856 18.92 -0.10 -45.31
N ARG A 857 19.95 -0.42 -46.09
CA ARG A 857 20.19 0.21 -47.39
C ARG A 857 18.91 0.06 -48.19
N GLN A 858 18.29 1.19 -48.58
CA GLN A 858 17.32 1.20 -49.67
C GLN A 858 17.98 0.47 -50.84
N ARG A 859 17.38 -0.64 -51.27
CA ARG A 859 17.71 -1.23 -52.56
C ARG A 859 17.24 -0.22 -53.60
N THR A 860 18.15 0.59 -54.12
CA THR A 860 18.02 1.16 -55.45
C THR A 860 18.21 0.01 -56.43
N GLY A 861 17.10 -0.48 -56.96
CA GLY A 861 17.02 -1.48 -58.02
C GLY A 861 15.70 -1.29 -58.74
#